data_AF-A0A538RWD9-F1
#
_entry.id   AF-A0A538RWD9-F1
#
_cell.length_a   1.000
_cell.length_b   1.000
_cell.length_c   1.000
_cell.angle_alpha   90.00
_cell.angle_beta   90.00
_cell.angle_gamma   90.00
#
_symmetry.space_group_name_H-M   'P 1'
#
loop_
_entity.id
_entity.type
_entity.pdbx_description
1 polymer ?
#
loop_
_entity_poly.entity_id
_entity_poly.type
_entity_poly.pdbx_seq_one_letter_code
_entity_poly.pdbx_strand_id
1 'polypeptide(L)'
;MTPGQALSAELPRLSGDLGTTFGNAKNVIFLWLQGGPPQHETFDPKPDAPVDIRGPFKPIATNVPGIRYCELLPRTARHADKLAVIRSLSTRDDNHDVSGYWLLTGYPYGPGSARQIKPTDWPYFGSIVKMLKPSQKLPALTSVWIPDAMRLNDNVTPAGQTAGFLGKQWEPERFVGDPALPSYQIEGLGLNRDVSTVRIDRRRDLVSQLDRSFARGRRSEALQTWDRLSIQAFDLVTSGKARAAFDLSKENDKTRDRYGRYTWGQSCLLARRLIEAGVRLVHVNWAREPGDSAVDNPMWDTHAQNADRLQDALCPMFDVSFDALLNDLAERGLLAETLVVVVGEFGRTPRINKLGGRDHWGHVFSMALAGAGIRGGQVIGASDRNGAYPITEPIRGGDLTATIFHLLGIDPSGMFRDKAGQPHPITKGEPLAVALGTGPATASRCEPGGDVAFVPPYDSSLLFDTGFDTRLPLVSLARPTREKGWRADPIWSAKTAHSLAIRKDARSVVLGYGLDCPKRGQDSSNRAEGSWRAGGIQESCPLFGQPLRIEAGIRCVLAQEIRNARGGQYTFALEAMGEASSEDEFVNGFLANFTCRLILFRFRNTNKDPREAIELAAREFQPEFGKAGRFSLDRFLGSRGGGVNFSIGNGLGVAVVVEKKTPGQLTFPTNEPHHGAIRIRSVKLDFSAVPRDENNTLA
;
A
#
# COMPACT_ATOMS: atom_id res chain seq x y z
N MET A 1 -22.29 -51.00 7.99
CA MET A 1 -21.95 -51.52 6.65
C MET A 1 -20.74 -50.74 6.15
N THR A 2 -19.86 -51.47 5.46
CA THR A 2 -18.46 -51.21 5.09
C THR A 2 -18.03 -49.77 4.74
N PRO A 3 -16.84 -49.33 5.20
CA PRO A 3 -16.15 -48.16 4.67
C PRO A 3 -15.35 -48.56 3.41
N GLY A 4 -15.51 -47.83 2.32
CA GLY A 4 -14.66 -47.99 1.13
C GLY A 4 -15.41 -48.14 -0.18
N GLN A 5 -16.00 -47.05 -0.68
CA GLN A 5 -16.15 -46.80 -2.12
C GLN A 5 -15.97 -45.29 -2.32
N ALA A 6 -14.71 -44.85 -2.27
CA ALA A 6 -14.35 -43.64 -3.00
C ALA A 6 -14.52 -44.01 -4.49
N LEU A 7 -15.56 -43.49 -5.13
CA LEU A 7 -15.63 -43.43 -6.58
C LEU A 7 -14.35 -42.72 -7.04
N SER A 8 -13.38 -43.49 -7.56
CA SER A 8 -12.32 -42.96 -8.39
C SER A 8 -12.99 -42.46 -9.66
N ALA A 9 -13.49 -41.22 -9.62
CA ALA A 9 -13.81 -40.49 -10.83
C ALA A 9 -12.56 -40.55 -11.71
N GLU A 10 -12.70 -41.08 -12.93
CA GLU A 10 -11.65 -40.94 -13.94
C GLU A 10 -11.26 -39.47 -14.00
N LEU A 11 -9.98 -39.16 -13.78
CA LEU A 11 -9.47 -37.81 -13.95
C LEU A 11 -9.87 -37.33 -15.35
N PRO A 12 -10.39 -36.09 -15.49
CA PRO A 12 -10.77 -35.59 -16.81
C PRO A 12 -9.55 -35.69 -17.73
N ARG A 13 -9.74 -36.26 -18.93
CA ARG A 13 -8.69 -36.35 -19.97
C ARG A 13 -8.46 -34.98 -20.58
N LEU A 14 -7.92 -34.05 -19.79
CA LEU A 14 -7.46 -32.75 -20.23
C LEU A 14 -6.19 -32.95 -21.05
N SER A 15 -6.11 -32.32 -22.23
CA SER A 15 -4.97 -32.43 -23.14
C SER A 15 -4.10 -31.17 -23.10
N GLY A 16 -2.84 -31.27 -23.55
CA GLY A 16 -1.91 -30.14 -23.62
C GLY A 16 -1.59 -29.50 -22.27
N ASP A 17 -1.39 -28.18 -22.27
CA ASP A 17 -1.03 -27.40 -21.07
C ASP A 17 -2.08 -27.55 -19.95
N LEU A 18 -3.37 -27.71 -20.28
CA LEU A 18 -4.44 -27.96 -19.30
C LEU A 18 -4.19 -29.28 -18.54
N GLY A 19 -3.87 -30.36 -19.25
CA GLY A 19 -3.57 -31.65 -18.61
C GLY A 19 -2.35 -31.60 -17.69
N THR A 20 -1.29 -30.91 -18.11
CA THR A 20 -0.03 -30.85 -17.33
C THR A 20 -0.05 -29.91 -16.13
N THR A 21 -1.04 -29.01 -16.04
CA THR A 21 -1.13 -27.99 -14.97
C THR A 21 -2.22 -28.26 -13.94
N PHE A 22 -3.11 -29.21 -14.20
CA PHE A 22 -4.19 -29.57 -13.29
C PHE A 22 -3.64 -30.02 -11.93
N GLY A 23 -4.04 -29.34 -10.85
CA GLY A 23 -3.59 -29.69 -9.50
C GLY A 23 -2.17 -29.23 -9.12
N ASN A 24 -1.51 -28.39 -9.92
CA ASN A 24 -0.15 -27.88 -9.60
C ASN A 24 -0.12 -26.95 -8.39
N ALA A 25 -1.23 -26.26 -8.07
CA ALA A 25 -1.34 -25.43 -6.88
C ALA A 25 -1.68 -26.27 -5.65
N LYS A 26 -0.78 -26.26 -4.66
CA LYS A 26 -1.08 -26.73 -3.31
C LYS A 26 -1.77 -25.65 -2.50
N ASN A 27 -1.45 -24.37 -2.72
CA ASN A 27 -2.01 -23.25 -1.98
C ASN A 27 -2.39 -22.08 -2.93
N VAL A 28 -3.23 -21.17 -2.44
CA VAL A 28 -3.58 -19.91 -3.10
C VAL A 28 -3.37 -18.74 -2.14
N ILE A 29 -2.66 -17.72 -2.58
CA ILE A 29 -2.68 -16.38 -1.96
C ILE A 29 -3.46 -15.47 -2.90
N PHE A 30 -4.61 -14.99 -2.44
CA PHE A 30 -5.49 -14.11 -3.19
C PHE A 30 -5.39 -12.69 -2.63
N LEU A 31 -4.64 -11.84 -3.31
CA LEU A 31 -4.42 -10.43 -2.95
C LEU A 31 -5.53 -9.58 -3.58
N TRP A 32 -6.45 -9.12 -2.74
CA TRP A 32 -7.60 -8.32 -3.15
C TRP A 32 -7.33 -6.84 -2.93
N LEU A 33 -7.10 -6.13 -4.04
CA LEU A 33 -6.84 -4.69 -4.07
C LEU A 33 -8.17 -3.93 -4.07
N GLN A 34 -8.89 -4.02 -2.94
CA GLN A 34 -10.21 -3.42 -2.79
C GLN A 34 -10.18 -1.94 -3.15
N GLY A 35 -11.13 -1.54 -3.99
CA GLY A 35 -11.22 -0.20 -4.56
C GLY A 35 -10.86 -0.16 -6.04
N GLY A 36 -10.48 -1.25 -6.70
CA GLY A 36 -10.29 -1.26 -8.16
C GLY A 36 -9.09 -0.44 -8.66
N PRO A 37 -7.89 -1.07 -8.77
CA PRO A 37 -6.67 -0.38 -9.19
C PRO A 37 -6.78 0.21 -10.60
N PRO A 38 -6.32 1.45 -10.81
CA PRO A 38 -6.30 2.04 -12.15
C PRO A 38 -5.26 1.36 -13.05
N GLN A 39 -5.72 0.85 -14.18
CA GLN A 39 -4.91 0.11 -15.13
C GLN A 39 -3.77 0.96 -15.73
N HIS A 40 -4.00 2.26 -15.96
CA HIS A 40 -3.00 3.20 -16.49
C HIS A 40 -1.78 3.37 -15.59
N GLU A 41 -2.00 3.38 -14.29
CA GLU A 41 -0.96 3.61 -13.29
C GLU A 41 -0.41 2.32 -12.66
N THR A 42 -0.85 1.16 -13.16
CA THR A 42 -0.37 -0.16 -12.73
C THR A 42 0.16 -0.96 -13.92
N PHE A 43 -0.68 -1.82 -14.50
CA PHE A 43 -0.27 -2.90 -15.39
C PHE A 43 -0.51 -2.62 -16.87
N ASP A 44 -1.23 -1.56 -17.25
CA ASP A 44 -1.56 -1.21 -18.64
C ASP A 44 -1.39 0.30 -18.94
N PRO A 45 -0.16 0.82 -18.87
CA PRO A 45 0.11 2.22 -19.16
C PRO A 45 -0.18 2.55 -20.63
N LYS A 46 -0.77 3.73 -20.88
CA LYS A 46 -1.12 4.24 -22.23
C LYS A 46 -0.27 5.46 -22.61
N PRO A 47 1.05 5.30 -22.88
CA PRO A 47 1.95 6.43 -23.08
C PRO A 47 1.56 7.38 -24.22
N ASP A 48 0.90 6.84 -25.25
CA ASP A 48 0.51 7.60 -26.44
C ASP A 48 -0.88 8.24 -26.31
N ALA A 49 -1.58 8.02 -25.21
CA ALA A 49 -2.86 8.68 -24.95
C ALA A 49 -2.66 10.14 -24.49
N PRO A 50 -3.66 11.01 -24.71
CA PRO A 50 -3.68 12.37 -24.16
C PRO A 50 -3.38 12.45 -22.65
N VAL A 51 -2.82 13.57 -22.18
CA VAL A 51 -2.36 13.73 -20.77
C VAL A 51 -3.49 13.55 -19.75
N ASP A 52 -4.72 13.93 -20.10
CA ASP A 52 -5.96 13.76 -19.33
C ASP A 52 -6.46 12.31 -19.33
N ILE A 53 -5.83 11.42 -20.11
CA ILE A 53 -6.08 9.98 -20.13
C ILE A 53 -4.91 9.20 -19.52
N ARG A 54 -3.69 9.40 -20.01
CA ARG A 54 -2.52 8.62 -19.57
C ARG A 54 -2.02 8.98 -18.18
N GLY A 55 -2.44 10.14 -17.65
CA GLY A 55 -1.96 10.65 -16.38
C GLY A 55 -0.51 11.15 -16.43
N PRO A 56 0.05 11.55 -15.27
CA PRO A 56 1.37 12.17 -15.22
C PRO A 56 2.52 11.16 -15.30
N PHE A 57 2.25 9.87 -15.10
CA PHE A 57 3.28 8.84 -14.99
C PHE A 57 3.68 8.25 -16.33
N LYS A 58 4.90 7.71 -16.36
CA LYS A 58 5.53 7.12 -17.53
C LYS A 58 5.52 5.59 -17.43
N PRO A 59 5.47 4.88 -18.58
CA PRO A 59 5.79 3.47 -18.59
C PRO A 59 7.30 3.25 -18.39
N ILE A 60 7.65 2.13 -17.76
CA ILE A 60 9.01 1.63 -17.61
C ILE A 60 9.11 0.24 -18.25
N ALA A 61 10.30 -0.10 -18.75
CA ALA A 61 10.60 -1.47 -19.19
C ALA A 61 10.57 -2.42 -17.98
N THR A 62 10.11 -3.64 -18.18
CA THR A 62 10.25 -4.71 -17.19
C THR A 62 11.49 -5.56 -17.47
N ASN A 63 11.71 -6.62 -16.71
CA ASN A 63 12.76 -7.59 -16.99
C ASN A 63 12.47 -8.51 -18.20
N VAL A 64 11.36 -8.30 -18.91
CA VAL A 64 10.98 -9.04 -20.12
C VAL A 64 10.79 -8.05 -21.28
N PRO A 65 11.52 -8.21 -22.40
CA PRO A 65 11.40 -7.32 -23.55
C PRO A 65 9.96 -7.19 -24.06
N GLY A 66 9.54 -5.97 -24.36
CA GLY A 66 8.20 -5.67 -24.88
C GLY A 66 7.10 -5.50 -23.82
N ILE A 67 7.33 -5.92 -22.57
CA ILE A 67 6.40 -5.69 -21.47
C ILE A 67 6.77 -4.38 -20.75
N ARG A 68 5.77 -3.56 -20.47
CA ARG A 68 5.91 -2.29 -19.75
C ARG A 68 4.87 -2.16 -18.65
N TYR A 69 5.28 -1.70 -17.48
CA TYR A 69 4.41 -1.30 -16.37
C TYR A 69 4.56 0.19 -16.09
N CYS A 70 3.75 0.75 -15.20
CA CYS A 70 3.90 2.13 -14.75
C CYS A 70 5.19 2.31 -13.90
N GLU A 71 5.82 3.49 -13.96
CA GLU A 71 6.99 3.85 -13.14
C GLU A 71 6.73 3.81 -11.62
N LEU A 72 5.47 3.70 -11.22
CA LEU A 72 5.04 3.45 -9.83
C LEU A 72 5.28 2.03 -9.35
N LEU A 73 5.64 1.09 -10.24
CA LEU A 73 5.85 -0.32 -9.92
C LEU A 73 7.29 -0.80 -10.27
N PRO A 74 8.35 -0.09 -9.87
CA PRO A 74 9.72 -0.39 -10.29
C PRO A 74 10.26 -1.72 -9.74
N ARG A 75 9.74 -2.23 -8.62
CA ARG A 75 10.14 -3.54 -8.08
C ARG A 75 9.35 -4.67 -8.73
N THR A 76 8.06 -4.49 -8.91
CA THR A 76 7.19 -5.43 -9.64
C THR A 76 7.65 -5.62 -11.08
N ALA A 77 8.16 -4.57 -11.73
CA ALA A 77 8.75 -4.64 -13.07
C ALA A 77 9.93 -5.63 -13.17
N ARG A 78 10.59 -5.96 -12.05
CA ARG A 78 11.68 -6.95 -11.98
C ARG A 78 11.18 -8.40 -11.91
N HIS A 79 9.87 -8.60 -11.78
CA HIS A 79 9.24 -9.92 -11.68
C HIS A 79 8.36 -10.25 -12.88
N ALA A 80 8.33 -9.44 -13.94
CA ALA A 80 7.41 -9.66 -15.06
C ALA A 80 7.58 -11.04 -15.70
N ASP A 81 8.77 -11.63 -15.63
CA ASP A 81 9.03 -13.00 -16.08
C ASP A 81 8.34 -14.11 -15.27
N LYS A 82 7.92 -13.80 -14.04
CA LYS A 82 7.13 -14.67 -13.16
C LYS A 82 5.62 -14.38 -13.25
N LEU A 83 5.23 -13.29 -13.93
CA LEU A 83 3.85 -12.82 -13.99
C LEU A 83 3.20 -13.11 -15.33
N ALA A 84 1.96 -13.57 -15.31
CA ALA A 84 1.02 -13.45 -16.42
C ALA A 84 0.08 -12.29 -16.10
N VAL A 85 0.16 -11.20 -16.87
CA VAL A 85 -0.70 -10.02 -16.68
C VAL A 85 -1.83 -10.06 -17.68
N ILE A 86 -3.06 -10.02 -17.20
CA ILE A 86 -4.26 -9.95 -18.03
C ILE A 86 -4.65 -8.47 -18.17
N ARG A 87 -4.91 -7.99 -19.39
CA ARG A 87 -5.34 -6.61 -19.68
C ARG A 87 -6.73 -6.50 -20.32
N SER A 88 -7.47 -7.60 -20.38
CA SER A 88 -8.83 -7.68 -20.95
C SER A 88 -9.89 -8.17 -19.94
N LEU A 89 -9.58 -8.18 -18.64
CA LEU A 89 -10.54 -8.59 -17.60
C LEU A 89 -11.69 -7.58 -17.56
N SER A 90 -12.93 -8.08 -17.48
CA SER A 90 -14.13 -7.25 -17.62
C SER A 90 -15.33 -7.87 -16.91
N THR A 91 -15.97 -7.08 -16.03
CA THR A 91 -17.24 -7.40 -15.38
C THR A 91 -18.42 -6.68 -16.04
N ARG A 92 -18.15 -5.64 -16.84
CA ARG A 92 -19.17 -4.75 -17.44
C ARG A 92 -20.09 -4.09 -16.41
N ASP A 93 -19.65 -3.98 -15.16
CA ASP A 93 -20.40 -3.35 -14.09
C ASP A 93 -19.50 -2.42 -13.28
N ASP A 94 -19.94 -1.18 -13.07
CA ASP A 94 -19.15 -0.15 -12.40
C ASP A 94 -19.38 -0.14 -10.88
N ASN A 95 -20.20 -1.03 -10.31
CA ASN A 95 -20.47 -1.06 -8.88
C ASN A 95 -19.52 -2.00 -8.13
N HIS A 96 -18.92 -1.51 -7.03
CA HIS A 96 -17.97 -2.29 -6.23
C HIS A 96 -18.57 -3.61 -5.74
N ASP A 97 -19.81 -3.56 -5.26
CA ASP A 97 -20.52 -4.71 -4.72
C ASP A 97 -20.79 -5.78 -5.80
N VAL A 98 -21.25 -5.37 -6.99
CA VAL A 98 -21.63 -6.31 -8.06
C VAL A 98 -20.41 -6.90 -8.75
N SER A 99 -19.44 -6.06 -9.10
CA SER A 99 -18.19 -6.51 -9.72
C SER A 99 -17.34 -7.34 -8.76
N GLY A 100 -17.25 -6.90 -7.50
CA GLY A 100 -16.60 -7.66 -6.43
C GLY A 100 -17.25 -9.03 -6.23
N TYR A 101 -18.58 -9.09 -6.17
CA TYR A 101 -19.31 -10.35 -6.07
C TYR A 101 -18.94 -11.32 -7.19
N TRP A 102 -18.88 -10.85 -8.44
CA TRP A 102 -18.57 -11.74 -9.56
C TRP A 102 -17.17 -12.32 -9.46
N LEU A 103 -16.15 -11.51 -9.15
CA LEU A 103 -14.78 -12.02 -9.01
C LEU A 103 -14.60 -12.94 -7.80
N LEU A 104 -15.35 -12.73 -6.71
CA LEU A 104 -15.27 -13.56 -5.50
C LEU A 104 -16.10 -14.85 -5.58
N THR A 105 -17.09 -14.93 -6.47
CA THR A 105 -17.97 -16.10 -6.58
C THR A 105 -17.77 -16.88 -7.88
N GLY A 106 -17.24 -16.24 -8.92
CA GLY A 106 -17.26 -16.73 -10.30
C GLY A 106 -18.61 -16.58 -11.01
N TYR A 107 -19.64 -16.06 -10.32
CA TYR A 107 -21.00 -15.93 -10.83
C TYR A 107 -21.45 -14.47 -10.83
N PRO A 108 -22.00 -13.95 -11.94
CA PRO A 108 -22.50 -12.59 -11.97
C PRO A 108 -23.67 -12.44 -10.99
N TYR A 109 -23.74 -11.30 -10.30
CA TYR A 109 -24.91 -10.98 -9.50
C TYR A 109 -26.12 -10.76 -10.42
N GLY A 110 -27.31 -11.09 -9.93
CA GLY A 110 -28.55 -10.75 -10.63
C GLY A 110 -28.77 -9.23 -10.69
N PRO A 111 -29.86 -8.76 -11.33
CA PRO A 111 -30.19 -7.35 -11.34
C PRO A 111 -30.34 -6.80 -9.92
N GLY A 112 -29.80 -5.59 -9.68
CA GLY A 112 -29.91 -4.89 -8.41
C GLY A 112 -28.55 -4.63 -7.76
N SER A 113 -28.53 -4.59 -6.43
CA SER A 113 -27.33 -4.29 -5.64
C SER A 113 -26.97 -5.46 -4.73
N ALA A 114 -25.67 -5.71 -4.65
CA ALA A 114 -25.01 -6.70 -3.82
C ALA A 114 -24.43 -6.08 -2.53
N ARG A 115 -24.92 -4.92 -2.07
CA ARG A 115 -24.43 -4.21 -0.87
C ARG A 115 -24.68 -4.93 0.46
N GLN A 116 -25.46 -6.01 0.47
CA GLN A 116 -25.81 -6.78 1.66
C GLN A 116 -25.67 -8.27 1.38
N ILE A 117 -25.06 -8.99 2.33
CA ILE A 117 -24.95 -10.45 2.34
C ILE A 117 -26.33 -11.08 2.53
N LYS A 118 -26.65 -12.07 1.70
CA LYS A 118 -27.88 -12.87 1.78
C LYS A 118 -27.52 -14.36 1.93
N PRO A 119 -28.30 -15.14 2.71
CA PRO A 119 -28.12 -16.59 2.78
C PRO A 119 -28.30 -17.31 1.45
N THR A 120 -28.95 -16.68 0.47
CA THR A 120 -29.18 -17.21 -0.88
C THR A 120 -28.09 -16.86 -1.88
N ASP A 121 -27.07 -16.08 -1.47
CA ASP A 121 -25.97 -15.73 -2.35
C ASP A 121 -25.21 -16.97 -2.83
N TRP A 122 -24.62 -16.87 -4.02
CA TRP A 122 -23.64 -17.82 -4.49
C TRP A 122 -22.43 -17.86 -3.53
N PRO A 123 -21.92 -19.05 -3.20
CA PRO A 123 -20.80 -19.17 -2.28
C PRO A 123 -19.53 -18.49 -2.82
N TYR A 124 -18.81 -17.85 -1.91
CA TYR A 124 -17.42 -17.47 -2.13
C TYR A 124 -16.61 -18.66 -2.66
N PHE A 125 -15.72 -18.45 -3.64
CA PHE A 125 -14.96 -19.56 -4.23
C PHE A 125 -14.13 -20.31 -3.18
N GLY A 126 -13.62 -19.62 -2.15
CA GLY A 126 -12.88 -20.26 -1.07
C GLY A 126 -13.74 -21.13 -0.15
N SER A 127 -15.06 -20.89 -0.07
CA SER A 127 -16.00 -21.80 0.59
C SER A 127 -16.17 -23.10 -0.20
N ILE A 128 -16.20 -23.01 -1.53
CA ILE A 128 -16.21 -24.18 -2.41
C ILE A 128 -14.88 -24.95 -2.29
N VAL A 129 -13.73 -24.26 -2.24
CA VAL A 129 -12.43 -24.89 -1.95
C VAL A 129 -12.44 -25.59 -0.59
N LYS A 130 -12.98 -24.95 0.46
CA LYS A 130 -13.11 -25.55 1.81
C LYS A 130 -13.93 -26.83 1.78
N MET A 131 -14.95 -26.89 0.93
CA MET A 131 -15.81 -28.06 0.76
C MET A 131 -15.15 -29.19 -0.03
N LEU A 132 -14.58 -28.88 -1.19
CA LEU A 132 -14.13 -29.90 -2.15
C LEU A 132 -12.66 -30.29 -1.96
N LYS A 133 -11.84 -29.40 -1.39
CA LYS A 133 -10.39 -29.60 -1.24
C LYS A 133 -9.87 -29.04 0.09
N PRO A 134 -10.33 -29.57 1.24
CA PRO A 134 -9.86 -29.14 2.54
C PRO A 134 -8.33 -29.25 2.68
N SER A 135 -7.74 -28.38 3.48
CA SER A 135 -6.33 -28.53 3.84
C SER A 135 -6.12 -29.85 4.55
N GLN A 136 -5.09 -30.60 4.14
CA GLN A 136 -4.70 -31.85 4.79
C GLN A 136 -3.94 -31.60 6.10
N LYS A 137 -3.24 -30.46 6.21
CA LYS A 137 -2.41 -30.11 7.37
C LYS A 137 -3.18 -29.32 8.42
N LEU A 138 -4.07 -28.43 7.99
CA LEU A 138 -4.87 -27.56 8.85
C LEU A 138 -6.33 -27.46 8.35
N PRO A 139 -7.14 -28.54 8.45
CA PRO A 139 -8.51 -28.55 7.94
C PRO A 139 -9.37 -27.39 8.48
N ALA A 140 -9.18 -27.02 9.75
CA ALA A 140 -9.86 -25.90 10.40
C ALA A 140 -9.53 -24.54 9.75
N LEU A 141 -8.36 -24.39 9.15
CA LEU A 141 -7.90 -23.17 8.50
C LEU A 141 -7.72 -23.38 7.00
N THR A 142 -8.69 -24.03 6.34
CA THR A 142 -8.56 -24.26 4.89
C THR A 142 -8.62 -22.96 4.10
N SER A 143 -9.62 -22.11 4.37
CA SER A 143 -9.81 -20.82 3.70
C SER A 143 -9.82 -19.73 4.76
N VAL A 144 -8.81 -18.86 4.73
CA VAL A 144 -8.58 -17.81 5.73
C VAL A 144 -8.68 -16.44 5.08
N TRP A 145 -9.31 -15.49 5.77
CA TRP A 145 -9.43 -14.08 5.39
C TRP A 145 -8.73 -13.20 6.43
N ILE A 146 -7.85 -12.32 5.95
CA ILE A 146 -7.10 -11.34 6.75
C ILE A 146 -6.97 -10.01 5.98
N PRO A 147 -6.73 -8.87 6.66
CA PRO A 147 -6.82 -8.66 8.12
C PRO A 147 -8.23 -8.28 8.58
N ASP A 148 -9.19 -8.12 7.66
CA ASP A 148 -10.61 -7.85 7.93
C ASP A 148 -11.45 -8.27 6.71
N ALA A 149 -12.77 -8.32 6.87
CA ALA A 149 -13.71 -8.45 5.77
C ALA A 149 -13.70 -7.22 4.85
N MET A 150 -14.19 -7.40 3.62
CA MET A 150 -14.38 -6.30 2.69
C MET A 150 -15.54 -5.42 3.18
N ARG A 151 -15.29 -4.12 3.31
CA ARG A 151 -16.30 -3.10 3.67
C ARG A 151 -16.23 -1.93 2.70
N LEU A 152 -17.32 -1.63 2.01
CA LEU A 152 -17.37 -0.48 1.09
C LEU A 152 -17.38 0.83 1.86
N ASN A 153 -18.06 0.85 3.00
CA ASN A 153 -18.03 1.89 4.00
C ASN A 153 -18.44 1.28 5.35
N ASP A 154 -18.57 2.12 6.37
CA ASP A 154 -18.83 1.74 7.76
C ASP A 154 -20.08 0.86 7.93
N ASN A 155 -21.06 1.02 7.05
CA ASN A 155 -22.38 0.36 7.14
C ASN A 155 -22.62 -0.66 6.02
N VAL A 156 -21.66 -0.87 5.11
CA VAL A 156 -21.88 -1.67 3.90
C VAL A 156 -20.84 -2.78 3.81
N THR A 157 -21.31 -3.99 4.07
CA THR A 157 -20.57 -5.24 3.86
C THR A 157 -21.13 -5.93 2.61
N PRO A 158 -20.44 -5.84 1.46
CA PRO A 158 -20.93 -6.39 0.19
C PRO A 158 -21.02 -7.92 0.24
N ALA A 159 -21.90 -8.47 -0.59
CA ALA A 159 -22.08 -9.92 -0.76
C ALA A 159 -20.87 -10.60 -1.43
N GLY A 160 -20.92 -11.93 -1.54
CA GLY A 160 -19.89 -12.74 -2.21
C GLY A 160 -18.69 -13.12 -1.33
N GLN A 161 -18.71 -12.70 -0.06
CA GLN A 161 -17.66 -12.96 0.93
C GLN A 161 -17.91 -14.21 1.80
N THR A 162 -19.10 -14.82 1.67
CA THR A 162 -19.63 -15.83 2.59
C THR A 162 -19.88 -17.16 1.90
N ALA A 163 -20.24 -18.19 2.68
CA ALA A 163 -20.61 -19.49 2.12
C ALA A 163 -21.99 -19.47 1.43
N GLY A 164 -22.75 -18.37 1.55
CA GLY A 164 -24.06 -18.24 0.93
C GLY A 164 -24.96 -19.43 1.25
N PHE A 165 -25.57 -20.01 0.23
CA PHE A 165 -26.50 -21.13 0.39
C PHE A 165 -25.84 -22.44 0.89
N LEU A 166 -24.51 -22.58 0.82
CA LEU A 166 -23.80 -23.73 1.44
C LEU A 166 -23.86 -23.70 2.97
N GLY A 167 -24.03 -22.51 3.54
CA GLY A 167 -24.21 -22.27 4.96
C GLY A 167 -22.93 -22.26 5.80
N LYS A 168 -23.11 -21.86 7.08
CA LYS A 168 -22.03 -21.42 7.98
C LYS A 168 -20.84 -22.37 8.14
N GLN A 169 -21.05 -23.68 8.06
CA GLN A 169 -19.98 -24.68 8.18
C GLN A 169 -18.89 -24.57 7.09
N TRP A 170 -19.20 -23.93 5.98
CA TRP A 170 -18.30 -23.71 4.85
C TRP A 170 -17.79 -22.27 4.76
N GLU A 171 -18.07 -21.41 5.74
CA GLU A 171 -17.56 -20.04 5.77
C GLU A 171 -16.02 -20.03 5.77
N PRO A 172 -15.40 -19.04 5.12
CA PRO A 172 -13.99 -18.77 5.37
C PRO A 172 -13.78 -18.36 6.83
N GLU A 173 -12.66 -18.77 7.41
CA GLU A 173 -12.26 -18.32 8.74
C GLU A 173 -11.75 -16.88 8.63
N ARG A 174 -12.39 -15.97 9.38
CA ARG A 174 -12.06 -14.54 9.35
C ARG A 174 -11.32 -14.17 10.61
N PHE A 175 -10.16 -13.54 10.46
CA PHE A 175 -9.41 -12.99 11.57
C PHE A 175 -9.28 -11.49 11.39
N VAL A 176 -9.92 -10.76 12.31
CA VAL A 176 -9.90 -9.30 12.33
C VAL A 176 -8.76 -8.81 13.20
N GLY A 177 -7.96 -7.88 12.68
CA GLY A 177 -6.94 -7.17 13.45
C GLY A 177 -5.75 -6.77 12.60
N ASP A 178 -5.04 -5.73 13.02
CA ASP A 178 -3.91 -5.17 12.28
C ASP A 178 -2.59 -5.90 12.60
N PRO A 179 -2.03 -6.71 11.68
CA PRO A 179 -0.76 -7.42 11.89
C PRO A 179 0.46 -6.48 11.98
N ALA A 180 0.31 -5.18 11.69
CA ALA A 180 1.37 -4.21 11.90
C ALA A 180 1.55 -3.80 13.36
N LEU A 181 0.52 -3.96 14.20
CA LEU A 181 0.60 -3.57 15.61
C LEU A 181 1.52 -4.50 16.41
N PRO A 182 2.37 -3.96 17.32
CA PRO A 182 3.22 -4.79 18.18
C PRO A 182 2.44 -5.76 19.07
N SER A 183 1.22 -5.38 19.45
CA SER A 183 0.32 -6.18 20.27
C SER A 183 -0.64 -7.05 19.45
N TYR A 184 -0.38 -7.25 18.16
CA TYR A 184 -1.24 -8.08 17.31
C TYR A 184 -1.45 -9.46 17.93
N GLN A 185 -2.67 -9.70 18.36
CA GLN A 185 -3.15 -10.98 18.82
C GLN A 185 -4.49 -11.22 18.19
N ILE A 186 -4.73 -12.45 17.78
CA ILE A 186 -6.00 -12.82 17.22
C ILE A 186 -6.95 -13.15 18.36
N GLU A 187 -8.08 -12.45 18.36
CA GLU A 187 -9.18 -12.70 19.28
C GLU A 187 -9.61 -14.17 19.19
N GLY A 188 -9.71 -14.85 20.34
CA GLY A 188 -10.10 -16.27 20.42
C GLY A 188 -8.99 -17.30 20.21
N LEU A 189 -7.78 -16.91 19.78
CA LEU A 189 -6.59 -17.79 19.69
C LEU A 189 -5.69 -17.77 20.94
N GLY A 190 -5.98 -16.89 21.89
CA GLY A 190 -5.31 -16.82 23.19
C GLY A 190 -5.90 -17.85 24.17
N LEU A 191 -5.07 -18.76 24.68
CA LEU A 191 -5.43 -19.52 25.89
C LEU A 191 -5.48 -18.55 27.08
N ASN A 192 -6.62 -18.47 27.76
CA ASN A 192 -6.70 -17.79 29.05
C ASN A 192 -5.65 -18.42 29.99
N ARG A 193 -4.82 -17.61 30.67
CA ARG A 193 -3.68 -18.08 31.49
C ARG A 193 -4.08 -19.13 32.55
N ASP A 194 -5.36 -19.16 32.94
CA ASP A 194 -5.92 -20.05 33.97
C ASP A 194 -6.44 -21.40 33.44
N VAL A 195 -6.36 -21.65 32.13
CA VAL A 195 -6.84 -22.89 31.50
C VAL A 195 -5.72 -23.55 30.70
N SER A 196 -5.11 -24.59 31.29
CA SER A 196 -4.14 -25.43 30.58
C SER A 196 -4.79 -26.23 29.45
N THR A 197 -4.01 -26.60 28.44
CA THR A 197 -4.45 -27.47 27.33
C THR A 197 -5.06 -28.78 27.84
N VAL A 198 -4.43 -29.38 28.86
CA VAL A 198 -4.94 -30.59 29.56
C VAL A 198 -6.37 -30.39 30.12
N ARG A 199 -6.70 -29.19 30.59
CA ARG A 199 -8.03 -28.87 31.12
C ARG A 199 -9.06 -28.69 30.00
N ILE A 200 -8.64 -28.19 28.83
CA ILE A 200 -9.47 -28.11 27.63
C ILE A 200 -9.74 -29.50 27.06
N ASP A 201 -8.72 -30.37 26.99
CA ASP A 201 -8.83 -31.77 26.56
C ASP A 201 -9.83 -32.54 27.44
N ARG A 202 -9.73 -32.41 28.77
CA ARG A 202 -10.68 -33.04 29.72
C ARG A 202 -12.11 -32.53 29.53
N ARG A 203 -12.31 -31.25 29.21
CA ARG A 203 -13.65 -30.69 28.93
C ARG A 203 -14.21 -31.24 27.62
N ARG A 204 -13.38 -31.41 26.58
CA ARG A 204 -13.76 -32.07 25.33
C ARG A 204 -14.17 -33.52 25.57
N ASP A 205 -13.43 -34.25 26.39
CA ASP A 205 -13.76 -35.63 26.72
C ASP A 205 -15.10 -35.73 27.46
N LEU A 206 -15.38 -34.81 28.40
CA LEU A 206 -16.67 -34.74 29.08
C LEU A 206 -17.83 -34.41 28.14
N VAL A 207 -17.67 -33.41 27.27
CA VAL A 207 -18.69 -33.08 26.25
C VAL A 207 -18.92 -34.26 25.32
N SER A 208 -17.85 -34.91 24.85
CA SER A 208 -17.95 -36.10 24.00
C SER A 208 -18.63 -37.28 24.71
N GLN A 209 -18.42 -37.45 26.02
CA GLN A 209 -19.13 -38.46 26.83
C GLN A 209 -20.61 -38.13 26.98
N LEU A 210 -20.94 -36.84 27.18
CA LEU A 210 -22.30 -36.35 27.27
C LEU A 210 -23.04 -36.50 25.93
N ASP A 211 -22.42 -36.13 24.81
CA ASP A 211 -22.99 -36.28 23.47
C ASP A 211 -23.21 -37.75 23.09
N ARG A 212 -22.30 -38.64 23.51
CA ARG A 212 -22.48 -40.09 23.38
C ARG A 212 -23.68 -40.60 24.19
N SER A 213 -23.97 -39.98 25.33
CA SER A 213 -25.14 -40.34 26.15
C SER A 213 -26.46 -39.86 25.53
N PHE A 214 -26.45 -38.74 24.79
CA PHE A 214 -27.60 -38.21 24.04
C PHE A 214 -27.79 -38.82 22.65
N ALA A 215 -26.82 -39.57 22.13
CA ALA A 215 -26.84 -40.20 20.80
C ALA A 215 -27.86 -41.36 20.63
N ARG A 216 -28.73 -41.64 21.62
CA ARG A 216 -29.80 -42.65 21.51
C ARG A 216 -31.04 -42.18 20.73
N GLY A 217 -31.07 -40.94 20.22
CA GLY A 217 -32.11 -40.41 19.34
C GLY A 217 -31.56 -39.91 18.00
N ARG A 218 -32.44 -39.74 16.99
CA ARG A 218 -32.13 -39.18 15.67
C ARG A 218 -31.32 -37.89 15.83
N ARG A 219 -30.03 -37.90 15.46
CA ARG A 219 -29.18 -36.70 15.50
C ARG A 219 -29.74 -35.65 14.55
N SER A 220 -30.06 -34.46 15.06
CA SER A 220 -30.41 -33.31 14.23
C SER A 220 -29.16 -32.81 13.49
N GLU A 221 -29.34 -32.24 12.30
CA GLU A 221 -28.28 -31.65 11.48
C GLU A 221 -27.53 -30.52 12.23
N ALA A 222 -28.25 -29.82 13.13
CA ALA A 222 -27.69 -28.81 14.01
C ALA A 222 -26.62 -29.37 14.97
N LEU A 223 -26.82 -30.59 15.51
CA LEU A 223 -25.86 -31.25 16.39
C LEU A 223 -24.60 -31.70 15.63
N GLN A 224 -24.73 -32.18 14.38
CA GLN A 224 -23.58 -32.56 13.57
C GLN A 224 -22.73 -31.34 13.15
N THR A 225 -23.40 -30.23 12.85
CA THR A 225 -22.74 -28.94 12.57
C THR A 225 -21.99 -28.44 13.80
N TRP A 226 -22.63 -28.54 14.98
CA TRP A 226 -22.02 -28.18 16.27
C TRP A 226 -20.77 -29.02 16.58
N ASP A 227 -20.84 -30.35 16.40
CA ASP A 227 -19.70 -31.25 16.60
C ASP A 227 -18.51 -30.85 15.73
N ARG A 228 -18.75 -30.59 14.43
CA ARG A 228 -17.69 -30.22 13.49
C ARG A 228 -17.04 -28.88 13.81
N LEU A 229 -17.85 -27.85 14.11
CA LEU A 229 -17.35 -26.53 14.50
C LEU A 229 -16.59 -26.60 15.83
N SER A 230 -17.06 -27.41 16.78
CA SER A 230 -16.40 -27.62 18.07
C SER A 230 -15.03 -28.28 17.92
N ILE A 231 -14.92 -29.29 17.05
CA ILE A 231 -13.63 -29.94 16.73
C ILE A 231 -12.67 -28.94 16.08
N GLN A 232 -13.13 -28.15 15.11
CA GLN A 232 -12.28 -27.15 14.43
C GLN A 232 -11.79 -26.07 15.40
N ALA A 233 -12.66 -25.54 16.25
CA ALA A 233 -12.29 -24.56 17.27
C ALA A 233 -11.27 -25.14 18.26
N PHE A 234 -11.44 -26.40 18.67
CA PHE A 234 -10.52 -27.09 19.54
C PHE A 234 -9.14 -27.30 18.88
N ASP A 235 -9.10 -27.80 17.65
CA ASP A 235 -7.85 -27.99 16.91
C ASP A 235 -7.12 -26.66 16.71
N LEU A 236 -7.86 -25.57 16.51
CA LEU A 236 -7.31 -24.23 16.36
C LEU A 236 -6.66 -23.72 17.67
N VAL A 237 -7.32 -23.93 18.82
CA VAL A 237 -6.84 -23.49 20.14
C VAL A 237 -5.71 -24.38 20.68
N THR A 238 -5.73 -25.67 20.37
CA THR A 238 -4.76 -26.66 20.87
C THR A 238 -3.57 -26.88 19.93
N SER A 239 -3.69 -26.59 18.63
CA SER A 239 -2.56 -26.73 17.71
C SER A 239 -1.57 -25.57 17.83
N GLY A 240 -0.42 -25.85 18.45
CA GLY A 240 0.69 -24.90 18.51
C GLY A 240 1.15 -24.40 17.12
N LYS A 241 0.91 -25.18 16.06
CA LYS A 241 1.21 -24.82 14.67
C LYS A 241 0.32 -23.68 14.15
N ALA A 242 -0.99 -23.71 14.38
CA ALA A 242 -1.88 -22.64 13.93
C ALA A 242 -1.53 -21.32 14.64
N ARG A 243 -1.39 -21.35 15.97
CA ARG A 243 -0.99 -20.16 16.75
C ARG A 243 0.38 -19.62 16.33
N ALA A 244 1.36 -20.49 16.05
CA ALA A 244 2.67 -20.08 15.58
C ALA A 244 2.64 -19.41 14.20
N ALA A 245 1.71 -19.80 13.32
CA ALA A 245 1.59 -19.21 11.98
C ALA A 245 1.19 -17.73 12.06
N PHE A 246 0.27 -17.39 12.98
CA PHE A 246 -0.21 -16.03 13.21
C PHE A 246 0.74 -15.13 14.01
N ASP A 247 1.75 -15.71 14.65
CA ASP A 247 2.71 -14.99 15.47
C ASP A 247 3.84 -14.39 14.61
N LEU A 248 3.66 -13.13 14.20
CA LEU A 248 4.65 -12.36 13.45
C LEU A 248 5.89 -11.97 14.28
N SER A 249 5.87 -12.09 15.61
CA SER A 249 7.06 -11.86 16.43
C SER A 249 8.17 -12.89 16.18
N LYS A 250 7.81 -14.02 15.54
CA LYS A 250 8.76 -15.04 15.09
C LYS A 250 9.52 -14.67 13.81
N GLU A 251 9.13 -13.59 13.14
CA GLU A 251 9.89 -13.03 12.03
C GLU A 251 10.85 -11.96 12.55
N ASN A 252 12.09 -11.97 12.05
CA ASN A 252 13.04 -10.93 12.39
C ASN A 252 12.61 -9.57 11.81
N ASP A 253 13.09 -8.48 12.42
CA ASP A 253 12.73 -7.12 12.02
C ASP A 253 13.06 -6.82 10.56
N LYS A 254 14.19 -7.31 10.05
CA LYS A 254 14.59 -7.13 8.65
C LYS A 254 13.57 -7.72 7.67
N THR A 255 13.01 -8.90 7.97
CA THR A 255 11.95 -9.51 7.16
C THR A 255 10.69 -8.66 7.21
N ARG A 256 10.28 -8.20 8.41
CA ARG A 256 9.09 -7.36 8.58
C ARG A 256 9.23 -6.03 7.83
N ASP A 257 10.40 -5.40 7.91
CA ASP A 257 10.71 -4.15 7.21
C ASP A 257 10.73 -4.33 5.69
N ARG A 258 11.18 -5.48 5.18
CA ARG A 258 11.17 -5.79 3.74
C ARG A 258 9.76 -5.79 3.15
N TYR A 259 8.76 -6.27 3.89
CA TYR A 259 7.35 -6.18 3.49
C TYR A 259 6.73 -4.80 3.76
N GLY A 260 7.36 -4.03 4.65
CA GLY A 260 6.84 -2.80 5.24
C GLY A 260 5.89 -3.04 6.41
N ARG A 261 5.97 -2.18 7.44
CA ARG A 261 5.14 -2.28 8.66
C ARG A 261 3.82 -1.53 8.54
N TYR A 262 3.18 -1.65 7.40
CA TYR A 262 1.78 -1.27 7.18
C TYR A 262 0.90 -2.50 7.32
N THR A 263 -0.39 -2.32 7.57
CA THR A 263 -1.35 -3.44 7.67
C THR A 263 -1.25 -4.34 6.45
N TRP A 264 -1.28 -3.78 5.23
CA TRP A 264 -1.16 -4.55 3.97
C TRP A 264 0.09 -5.43 3.89
N GLY A 265 1.27 -4.85 4.15
CA GLY A 265 2.54 -5.57 4.03
C GLY A 265 2.67 -6.68 5.07
N GLN A 266 2.24 -6.42 6.29
CA GLN A 266 2.25 -7.42 7.36
C GLN A 266 1.17 -8.49 7.14
N SER A 267 0.04 -8.19 6.51
CA SER A 267 -0.93 -9.19 6.06
C SER A 267 -0.37 -10.08 4.94
N CYS A 268 0.41 -9.54 4.00
CA CYS A 268 1.11 -10.33 2.99
C CYS A 268 2.15 -11.28 3.62
N LEU A 269 2.93 -10.79 4.59
CA LEU A 269 3.86 -11.61 5.36
C LEU A 269 3.15 -12.71 6.14
N LEU A 270 2.02 -12.38 6.78
CA LEU A 270 1.18 -13.34 7.47
C LEU A 270 0.63 -14.41 6.51
N ALA A 271 0.19 -14.02 5.31
CA ALA A 271 -0.27 -14.96 4.30
C ALA A 271 0.82 -15.98 3.92
N ARG A 272 2.07 -15.52 3.73
CA ARG A 272 3.22 -16.42 3.50
C ARG A 272 3.38 -17.43 4.64
N ARG A 273 3.30 -16.99 5.90
CA ARG A 273 3.43 -17.90 7.06
C ARG A 273 2.26 -18.89 7.15
N LEU A 274 1.05 -18.45 6.83
CA LEU A 274 -0.14 -19.30 6.85
C LEU A 274 -0.06 -20.42 5.81
N ILE A 275 0.35 -20.13 4.58
CA ILE A 275 0.51 -21.18 3.57
C ILE A 275 1.65 -22.15 3.92
N GLU A 276 2.74 -21.64 4.53
CA GLU A 276 3.88 -22.44 4.98
C GLU A 276 3.46 -23.40 6.11
N ALA A 277 2.55 -22.96 6.99
CA ALA A 277 1.91 -23.79 8.01
C ALA A 277 0.89 -24.80 7.44
N GLY A 278 0.42 -24.60 6.20
CA GLY A 278 -0.47 -25.50 5.48
C GLY A 278 -1.90 -24.99 5.28
N VAL A 279 -2.15 -23.69 5.43
CA VAL A 279 -3.42 -23.07 4.99
C VAL A 279 -3.52 -23.19 3.47
N ARG A 280 -4.66 -23.67 2.97
CA ARG A 280 -4.87 -23.91 1.53
C ARG A 280 -5.10 -22.62 0.76
N LEU A 281 -5.87 -21.70 1.32
CA LEU A 281 -6.24 -20.46 0.68
C LEU A 281 -6.16 -19.34 1.72
N VAL A 282 -5.38 -18.30 1.42
CA VAL A 282 -5.35 -17.06 2.18
C VAL A 282 -5.83 -15.93 1.28
N HIS A 283 -6.95 -15.32 1.65
CA HIS A 283 -7.43 -14.08 1.07
C HIS A 283 -6.86 -12.92 1.88
N VAL A 284 -6.10 -12.05 1.23
CA VAL A 284 -5.56 -10.83 1.80
C VAL A 284 -6.34 -9.66 1.24
N ASN A 285 -7.24 -9.12 2.05
CA ASN A 285 -7.99 -7.92 1.70
C ASN A 285 -7.10 -6.70 1.96
N TRP A 286 -7.05 -5.76 1.01
CA TRP A 286 -6.54 -4.42 1.33
C TRP A 286 -7.44 -3.84 2.40
N ALA A 287 -6.89 -3.35 3.51
CA ALA A 287 -7.71 -2.76 4.58
C ALA A 287 -7.73 -1.24 4.47
N ARG A 288 -8.75 -0.61 5.06
CA ARG A 288 -8.71 0.85 5.29
C ARG A 288 -7.67 1.14 6.36
N GLU A 289 -6.79 2.07 6.05
CA GLU A 289 -5.72 2.49 6.95
C GLU A 289 -6.26 3.47 8.03
N PRO A 290 -5.69 3.48 9.26
CA PRO A 290 -6.10 4.45 10.29
C PRO A 290 -5.95 5.90 9.81
N GLY A 291 -7.02 6.70 9.97
CA GLY A 291 -7.08 8.11 9.56
C GLY A 291 -7.47 8.34 8.08
N ASP A 292 -7.71 7.27 7.31
CA ASP A 292 -8.19 7.33 5.92
C ASP A 292 -9.74 7.56 5.88
N SER A 293 -10.19 8.65 6.51
CA SER A 293 -11.61 9.02 6.72
C SER A 293 -12.09 10.14 5.76
N ALA A 294 -11.34 10.43 4.70
CA ALA A 294 -11.64 11.51 3.75
C ALA A 294 -12.80 11.15 2.78
N VAL A 295 -13.43 12.19 2.21
CA VAL A 295 -14.77 12.14 1.59
C VAL A 295 -14.85 11.27 0.32
N ASP A 296 -13.76 11.08 -0.43
CA ASP A 296 -13.83 10.57 -1.81
C ASP A 296 -13.24 9.15 -1.99
N ASN A 297 -13.36 8.39 -0.89
CA ASN A 297 -13.17 6.95 -0.65
C ASN A 297 -11.73 6.38 -0.59
N PRO A 298 -11.29 5.88 0.58
CA PRO A 298 -9.95 5.34 0.80
C PRO A 298 -9.74 3.98 0.13
N MET A 299 -8.51 3.46 0.21
CA MET A 299 -8.03 2.26 -0.51
C MET A 299 -7.73 2.57 -1.98
N TRP A 300 -7.95 1.63 -2.91
CA TRP A 300 -7.73 1.86 -4.35
C TRP A 300 -8.83 2.70 -5.02
N ASP A 301 -9.80 3.21 -4.26
CA ASP A 301 -10.97 3.97 -4.75
C ASP A 301 -10.69 5.46 -5.06
N THR A 302 -9.83 5.73 -6.04
CA THR A 302 -9.21 7.05 -6.26
C THR A 302 -10.08 8.09 -7.03
N HIS A 303 -11.30 8.39 -6.55
CA HIS A 303 -12.18 9.42 -7.14
C HIS A 303 -11.63 10.85 -7.10
N ALA A 304 -10.62 11.12 -6.27
CA ALA A 304 -9.89 12.38 -6.24
C ALA A 304 -8.39 12.13 -6.05
N GLN A 305 -7.56 13.09 -6.49
CA GLN A 305 -6.11 13.08 -6.26
C GLN A 305 -5.40 11.76 -6.64
N ASN A 306 -5.82 11.10 -7.72
CA ASN A 306 -5.35 9.77 -8.09
C ASN A 306 -3.83 9.67 -8.12
N ALA A 307 -3.17 10.63 -8.76
CA ALA A 307 -1.72 10.61 -8.88
C ALA A 307 -0.99 10.62 -7.54
N ASP A 308 -1.44 11.46 -6.60
CA ASP A 308 -0.77 11.62 -5.31
C ASP A 308 -1.00 10.39 -4.43
N ARG A 309 -2.24 9.88 -4.42
CA ARG A 309 -2.61 8.67 -3.67
C ARG A 309 -1.82 7.44 -4.15
N LEU A 310 -1.70 7.28 -5.46
CA LEU A 310 -0.93 6.18 -6.03
C LEU A 310 0.56 6.31 -5.73
N GLN A 311 1.13 7.51 -5.91
CA GLN A 311 2.56 7.74 -5.73
C GLN A 311 3.02 7.69 -4.26
N ASP A 312 2.18 8.10 -3.30
CA ASP A 312 2.61 8.29 -1.91
C ASP A 312 2.10 7.22 -0.94
N ALA A 313 1.08 6.45 -1.34
CA ALA A 313 0.49 5.43 -0.49
C ALA A 313 0.35 4.09 -1.22
N LEU A 314 -0.52 4.01 -2.24
CA LEU A 314 -1.00 2.72 -2.75
C LEU A 314 0.08 1.92 -3.48
N CYS A 315 0.69 2.50 -4.52
CA CYS A 315 1.71 1.79 -5.28
C CYS A 315 2.98 1.52 -4.45
N PRO A 316 3.48 2.44 -3.60
CA PRO A 316 4.61 2.11 -2.73
C PRO A 316 4.37 0.94 -1.80
N MET A 317 3.23 0.91 -1.10
CA MET A 317 2.87 -0.20 -0.22
C MET A 317 2.73 -1.50 -1.01
N PHE A 318 2.05 -1.46 -2.16
CA PHE A 318 1.88 -2.64 -3.01
C PHE A 318 3.21 -3.16 -3.57
N ASP A 319 3.99 -2.31 -4.22
CA ASP A 319 5.21 -2.68 -4.93
C ASP A 319 6.28 -3.22 -3.97
N VAL A 320 6.42 -2.63 -2.78
CA VAL A 320 7.32 -3.12 -1.72
C VAL A 320 6.86 -4.47 -1.18
N SER A 321 5.58 -4.60 -0.79
CA SER A 321 5.08 -5.85 -0.20
C SER A 321 5.00 -7.00 -1.21
N PHE A 322 4.65 -6.70 -2.46
CA PHE A 322 4.54 -7.71 -3.52
C PHE A 322 5.90 -8.22 -3.99
N ASP A 323 6.90 -7.34 -4.12
CA ASP A 323 8.30 -7.71 -4.33
C ASP A 323 8.81 -8.62 -3.21
N ALA A 324 8.57 -8.24 -1.95
CA ALA A 324 8.97 -9.02 -0.79
C ALA A 324 8.31 -10.41 -0.78
N LEU A 325 6.99 -10.48 -1.05
CA LEU A 325 6.23 -11.72 -1.10
C LEU A 325 6.74 -12.66 -2.20
N LEU A 326 6.87 -12.19 -3.44
CA LEU A 326 7.31 -13.03 -4.55
C LEU A 326 8.74 -13.55 -4.35
N ASN A 327 9.64 -12.72 -3.81
CA ASN A 327 10.99 -13.15 -3.48
C ASN A 327 10.99 -14.19 -2.36
N ASP A 328 10.24 -13.96 -1.26
CA ASP A 328 10.16 -14.93 -0.16
C ASP A 328 9.61 -16.28 -0.62
N LEU A 329 8.55 -16.27 -1.43
CA LEU A 329 7.95 -17.49 -1.96
C LEU A 329 8.94 -18.22 -2.88
N ALA A 330 9.68 -17.49 -3.71
CA ALA A 330 10.68 -18.08 -4.60
C ALA A 330 11.89 -18.65 -3.83
N GLU A 331 12.46 -17.88 -2.90
CA GLU A 331 13.59 -18.27 -2.05
C GLU A 331 13.28 -19.52 -1.22
N ARG A 332 12.02 -19.70 -0.81
CA ARG A 332 11.54 -20.86 -0.05
C ARG A 332 11.06 -22.02 -0.92
N GLY A 333 11.05 -21.87 -2.24
CA GLY A 333 10.47 -22.84 -3.18
C GLY A 333 8.95 -22.95 -3.13
N LEU A 334 8.25 -22.09 -2.36
CA LEU A 334 6.80 -22.08 -2.22
C LEU A 334 6.08 -21.52 -3.45
N LEU A 335 6.74 -20.66 -4.25
CA LEU A 335 6.12 -20.07 -5.45
C LEU A 335 5.75 -21.12 -6.49
N ALA A 336 6.51 -22.21 -6.58
CA ALA A 336 6.25 -23.31 -7.50
C ALA A 336 4.95 -24.08 -7.16
N GLU A 337 4.48 -24.00 -5.92
CA GLU A 337 3.29 -24.72 -5.42
C GLU A 337 2.18 -23.78 -4.90
N THR A 338 2.36 -22.47 -5.02
CA THR A 338 1.40 -21.45 -4.59
C THR A 338 0.98 -20.59 -5.76
N LEU A 339 -0.33 -20.57 -6.06
CA LEU A 339 -0.91 -19.60 -6.97
C LEU A 339 -1.05 -18.26 -6.25
N VAL A 340 -0.44 -17.22 -6.79
CA VAL A 340 -0.63 -15.84 -6.32
C VAL A 340 -1.51 -15.11 -7.32
N VAL A 341 -2.63 -14.56 -6.84
CA VAL A 341 -3.59 -13.77 -7.63
C VAL A 341 -3.59 -12.34 -7.11
N VAL A 342 -3.48 -11.36 -8.00
CA VAL A 342 -3.59 -9.94 -7.68
C VAL A 342 -4.69 -9.31 -8.53
N VAL A 343 -5.75 -8.84 -7.89
CA VAL A 343 -6.93 -8.30 -8.58
C VAL A 343 -7.73 -7.38 -7.65
N GLY A 344 -8.48 -6.44 -8.22
CA GLY A 344 -9.53 -5.69 -7.53
C GLY A 344 -10.88 -5.89 -8.23
N GLU A 345 -11.95 -5.25 -7.75
CA GLU A 345 -13.31 -5.41 -8.29
C GLU A 345 -13.39 -5.10 -9.79
N PHE A 346 -12.72 -4.03 -10.19
CA PHE A 346 -12.75 -3.46 -11.53
C PHE A 346 -11.54 -2.52 -11.75
N GLY A 347 -11.54 -1.78 -12.86
CA GLY A 347 -10.56 -0.73 -13.14
C GLY A 347 -11.13 0.65 -12.94
N ARG A 348 -10.48 1.64 -13.55
CA ARG A 348 -10.83 3.06 -13.38
C ARG A 348 -11.06 3.75 -14.71
N THR A 349 -11.85 4.84 -14.69
CA THR A 349 -12.18 5.57 -15.92
C THR A 349 -10.89 6.01 -16.63
N PRO A 350 -10.83 5.90 -17.96
CA PRO A 350 -9.71 6.40 -18.75
C PRO A 350 -9.46 7.88 -18.57
N ARG A 351 -10.52 8.69 -18.47
CA ARG A 351 -10.44 10.14 -18.33
C ARG A 351 -10.35 10.52 -16.86
N ILE A 352 -9.40 11.39 -16.54
CA ILE A 352 -9.26 12.00 -15.21
C ILE A 352 -10.41 12.99 -14.99
N ASN A 353 -11.09 12.90 -13.85
CA ASN A 353 -12.23 13.74 -13.50
C ASN A 353 -11.80 15.12 -12.97
N LYS A 354 -12.78 16.00 -12.67
CA LYS A 354 -12.53 17.38 -12.22
C LYS A 354 -11.80 17.48 -10.88
N LEU A 355 -11.83 16.42 -10.07
CA LEU A 355 -11.15 16.33 -8.77
C LEU A 355 -9.73 15.73 -8.90
N GLY A 356 -9.25 15.51 -10.13
CA GLY A 356 -7.96 14.89 -10.39
C GLY A 356 -7.92 13.40 -10.07
N GLY A 357 -9.09 12.76 -9.94
CA GLY A 357 -9.24 11.32 -9.73
C GLY A 357 -9.71 10.57 -10.95
N ARG A 358 -10.02 9.28 -10.77
CA ARG A 358 -10.67 8.42 -11.76
C ARG A 358 -11.87 7.71 -11.13
N ASP A 359 -12.97 7.63 -11.86
CA ASP A 359 -14.22 7.02 -11.39
C ASP A 359 -14.26 5.52 -11.68
N HIS A 360 -15.33 4.84 -11.29
CA HIS A 360 -15.49 3.39 -11.46
C HIS A 360 -15.52 2.98 -12.93
N TRP A 361 -14.92 1.83 -13.25
CA TRP A 361 -14.87 1.32 -14.62
C TRP A 361 -14.69 -0.20 -14.71
N GLY A 362 -15.80 -0.94 -14.77
CA GLY A 362 -15.86 -2.39 -14.93
C GLY A 362 -15.70 -2.89 -16.35
N HIS A 363 -15.58 -2.00 -17.32
CA HIS A 363 -15.49 -2.38 -18.73
C HIS A 363 -14.17 -3.04 -19.11
N VAL A 364 -13.04 -2.60 -18.54
CA VAL A 364 -11.72 -3.22 -18.71
C VAL A 364 -10.81 -2.91 -17.54
N PHE A 365 -10.05 -3.91 -17.10
CA PHE A 365 -9.05 -3.75 -16.05
C PHE A 365 -8.01 -4.87 -16.10
N SER A 366 -7.06 -4.81 -15.16
CA SER A 366 -5.92 -5.72 -15.12
C SER A 366 -5.93 -6.62 -13.89
N MET A 367 -5.40 -7.83 -14.05
CA MET A 367 -5.02 -8.71 -12.96
C MET A 367 -3.65 -9.33 -13.24
N ALA A 368 -2.94 -9.74 -12.19
CA ALA A 368 -1.68 -10.46 -12.31
C ALA A 368 -1.77 -11.83 -11.65
N LEU A 369 -1.24 -12.85 -12.32
CA LEU A 369 -1.16 -14.22 -11.83
C LEU A 369 0.31 -14.65 -11.76
N ALA A 370 0.68 -15.45 -10.75
CA ALA A 370 2.03 -15.99 -10.61
C ALA A 370 2.02 -17.37 -9.93
N GLY A 371 3.05 -18.18 -10.20
CA GLY A 371 3.30 -19.43 -9.51
C GLY A 371 2.39 -20.59 -9.91
N ALA A 372 2.64 -21.77 -9.34
CA ALA A 372 1.80 -22.97 -9.43
C ALA A 372 1.23 -23.34 -10.82
N GLY A 373 2.05 -23.25 -11.88
CA GLY A 373 1.63 -23.60 -13.25
C GLY A 373 1.15 -22.42 -14.10
N ILE A 374 1.26 -21.19 -13.58
CA ILE A 374 1.13 -19.98 -14.39
C ILE A 374 2.39 -19.79 -15.23
N ARG A 375 2.20 -19.67 -16.55
CA ARG A 375 3.24 -19.33 -17.53
C ARG A 375 3.53 -17.82 -17.47
N GLY A 376 4.53 -17.43 -16.69
CA GLY A 376 4.94 -16.02 -16.54
C GLY A 376 5.66 -15.43 -17.76
N GLY A 377 5.94 -14.13 -17.76
CA GLY A 377 6.63 -13.44 -18.86
C GLY A 377 5.74 -13.10 -20.04
N GLN A 378 4.43 -12.90 -19.79
CA GLN A 378 3.48 -12.56 -20.84
C GLN A 378 2.41 -11.57 -20.38
N VAL A 379 1.85 -10.89 -21.37
CA VAL A 379 0.63 -10.09 -21.27
C VAL A 379 -0.46 -10.78 -22.10
N ILE A 380 -1.62 -11.01 -21.49
CA ILE A 380 -2.75 -11.71 -22.09
C ILE A 380 -3.87 -10.70 -22.31
N GLY A 381 -4.36 -10.66 -23.55
CA GLY A 381 -5.36 -9.71 -23.99
C GLY A 381 -4.84 -8.27 -24.06
N ALA A 382 -5.71 -7.37 -24.50
CA ALA A 382 -5.41 -5.95 -24.59
C ALA A 382 -6.67 -5.09 -24.42
N SER A 383 -6.47 -3.91 -23.87
CA SER A 383 -7.43 -2.81 -23.93
C SER A 383 -7.10 -1.84 -25.07
N ASP A 384 -8.05 -1.00 -25.43
CA ASP A 384 -7.89 0.01 -26.49
C ASP A 384 -6.80 1.05 -26.18
N ARG A 385 -6.56 1.97 -27.14
CA ARG A 385 -5.56 3.04 -27.02
C ARG A 385 -5.74 3.94 -25.79
N ASN A 386 -6.95 4.00 -25.24
CA ASN A 386 -7.28 4.81 -24.07
C ASN A 386 -7.36 3.97 -22.78
N GLY A 387 -7.33 2.64 -22.85
CA GLY A 387 -7.60 1.78 -21.71
C GLY A 387 -9.07 1.76 -21.30
N ALA A 388 -10.00 1.98 -22.24
CA ALA A 388 -11.43 2.09 -21.98
C ALA A 388 -12.20 0.77 -22.17
N TYR A 389 -11.89 0.04 -23.24
CA TYR A 389 -12.58 -1.22 -23.56
C TYR A 389 -11.59 -2.30 -23.97
N PRO A 390 -11.91 -3.60 -23.78
CA PRO A 390 -11.10 -4.68 -24.31
C PRO A 390 -11.18 -4.70 -25.84
N ILE A 391 -10.04 -4.89 -26.51
CA ILE A 391 -9.95 -5.07 -27.97
C ILE A 391 -9.72 -6.54 -28.36
N THR A 392 -9.37 -7.37 -27.39
CA THR A 392 -9.34 -8.83 -27.50
C THR A 392 -10.54 -9.43 -26.77
N GLU A 393 -10.72 -10.75 -26.85
CA GLU A 393 -11.76 -11.44 -26.08
C GLU A 393 -11.67 -11.07 -24.59
N PRO A 394 -12.77 -10.58 -23.99
CA PRO A 394 -12.75 -10.19 -22.58
C PRO A 394 -12.73 -11.42 -21.68
N ILE A 395 -11.80 -11.44 -20.74
CA ILE A 395 -11.77 -12.44 -19.68
C ILE A 395 -12.81 -12.07 -18.61
N ARG A 396 -13.52 -13.05 -18.05
CA ARG A 396 -14.58 -12.85 -17.06
C ARG A 396 -14.19 -13.39 -15.69
N GLY A 397 -14.94 -13.00 -14.66
CA GLY A 397 -14.75 -13.51 -13.30
C GLY A 397 -14.88 -15.03 -13.19
N GLY A 398 -15.76 -15.64 -14.00
CA GLY A 398 -15.91 -17.10 -14.06
C GLY A 398 -14.65 -17.82 -14.53
N ASP A 399 -13.89 -17.24 -15.46
CA ASP A 399 -12.66 -17.83 -16.01
C ASP A 399 -11.51 -17.80 -14.99
N LEU A 400 -11.44 -16.73 -14.19
CA LEU A 400 -10.52 -16.65 -13.05
C LEU A 400 -10.82 -17.77 -12.05
N THR A 401 -12.08 -17.91 -11.65
CA THR A 401 -12.48 -18.95 -10.68
C THR A 401 -12.24 -20.36 -11.25
N ALA A 402 -12.52 -20.58 -12.53
CA ALA A 402 -12.22 -21.84 -13.23
C ALA A 402 -10.72 -22.15 -13.22
N THR A 403 -9.88 -21.15 -13.47
CA THR A 403 -8.41 -21.28 -13.43
C THR A 403 -7.91 -21.64 -12.03
N ILE A 404 -8.46 -21.00 -10.99
CA ILE A 404 -8.13 -21.32 -9.59
C ILE A 404 -8.50 -22.77 -9.25
N PHE A 405 -9.71 -23.22 -9.61
CA PHE A 405 -10.15 -24.59 -9.36
C PHE A 405 -9.30 -25.62 -10.11
N HIS A 406 -9.04 -25.37 -11.40
CA HIS A 406 -8.16 -26.21 -12.22
C HIS A 406 -6.79 -26.40 -11.57
N LEU A 407 -6.14 -25.31 -11.19
CA LEU A 407 -4.82 -25.35 -10.55
C LEU A 407 -4.85 -26.03 -9.18
N LEU A 408 -5.96 -25.95 -8.44
CA LEU A 408 -6.16 -26.69 -7.18
C LEU A 408 -6.52 -28.18 -7.36
N GLY A 409 -6.71 -28.62 -8.61
CA GLY A 409 -7.12 -29.98 -8.94
C GLY A 409 -8.58 -30.26 -8.56
N ILE A 410 -9.43 -29.23 -8.70
CA ILE A 410 -10.89 -29.32 -8.66
C ILE A 410 -11.36 -29.20 -10.11
N ASP A 411 -12.09 -30.19 -10.60
CA ASP A 411 -12.60 -30.21 -11.97
C ASP A 411 -13.57 -29.04 -12.21
N PRO A 412 -13.24 -28.05 -13.07
CA PRO A 412 -14.10 -26.89 -13.33
C PRO A 412 -15.44 -27.27 -13.97
N SER A 413 -15.51 -28.40 -14.68
CA SER A 413 -16.74 -28.92 -15.29
C SER A 413 -17.64 -29.67 -14.30
N GLY A 414 -17.14 -29.88 -13.07
CA GLY A 414 -17.82 -30.63 -12.03
C GLY A 414 -19.00 -29.89 -11.39
N MET A 415 -19.72 -30.64 -10.55
CA MET A 415 -20.86 -30.16 -9.78
C MET A 415 -20.61 -30.35 -8.28
N PHE A 416 -21.13 -29.46 -7.45
CA PHE A 416 -21.23 -29.66 -6.01
C PHE A 416 -22.69 -29.64 -5.56
N ARG A 417 -22.99 -30.16 -4.36
CA ARG A 417 -24.36 -30.22 -3.86
C ARG A 417 -24.57 -29.23 -2.72
N ASP A 418 -25.72 -28.58 -2.70
CA ASP A 418 -26.16 -27.78 -1.57
C ASP A 418 -26.73 -28.65 -0.43
N LYS A 419 -27.27 -27.99 0.61
CA LYS A 419 -27.86 -28.68 1.77
C LYS A 419 -29.10 -29.52 1.43
N ALA A 420 -29.85 -29.15 0.40
CA ALA A 420 -30.99 -29.92 -0.09
C ALA A 420 -30.56 -31.05 -1.05
N GLY A 421 -29.26 -31.20 -1.31
CA GLY A 421 -28.72 -32.15 -2.26
C GLY A 421 -28.84 -31.73 -3.72
N GLN A 422 -29.32 -30.51 -4.01
CA GLN A 422 -29.44 -29.97 -5.36
C GLN A 422 -28.03 -29.75 -5.96
N PRO A 423 -27.73 -30.28 -7.16
CA PRO A 423 -26.45 -30.09 -7.80
C PRO A 423 -26.33 -28.71 -8.45
N HIS A 424 -25.20 -28.05 -8.22
CA HIS A 424 -24.83 -26.75 -8.77
C HIS A 424 -23.47 -26.85 -9.49
N PRO A 425 -23.28 -26.20 -10.66
CA PRO A 425 -22.00 -26.20 -11.35
C PRO A 425 -20.93 -25.48 -10.52
N ILE A 426 -19.70 -25.99 -10.51
CA ILE A 426 -18.59 -25.39 -9.76
C ILE A 426 -18.28 -23.97 -10.27
N THR A 427 -18.27 -23.79 -11.59
CA THR A 427 -18.11 -22.50 -12.27
C THR A 427 -18.85 -22.54 -13.61
N LYS A 428 -19.04 -21.36 -14.23
CA LYS A 428 -19.55 -21.20 -15.61
C LYS A 428 -18.49 -20.70 -16.59
N GLY A 429 -17.29 -20.41 -16.11
CA GLY A 429 -16.16 -20.00 -16.96
C GLY A 429 -15.22 -21.15 -17.26
N GLU A 430 -14.21 -20.88 -18.08
CA GLU A 430 -13.22 -21.86 -18.52
C GLU A 430 -11.83 -21.50 -17.99
N PRO A 431 -10.97 -22.48 -17.66
CA PRO A 431 -9.60 -22.20 -17.29
C PRO A 431 -8.87 -21.43 -18.39
N LEU A 432 -8.09 -20.42 -17.99
CA LEU A 432 -7.31 -19.58 -18.90
C LEU A 432 -6.11 -20.35 -19.47
N ALA A 433 -6.35 -21.24 -20.45
CA ALA A 433 -5.32 -22.11 -21.01
C ALA A 433 -4.05 -21.37 -21.45
N VAL A 434 -4.19 -20.16 -22.01
CA VAL A 434 -3.06 -19.31 -22.43
C VAL A 434 -2.17 -18.86 -21.26
N ALA A 435 -2.72 -18.74 -20.06
CA ALA A 435 -1.98 -18.39 -18.85
C ALA A 435 -1.26 -19.59 -18.21
N LEU A 436 -1.52 -20.82 -18.68
CA LEU A 436 -1.03 -22.05 -18.07
C LEU A 436 0.19 -22.60 -18.82
N GLY A 437 1.10 -23.23 -18.08
CA GLY A 437 2.24 -23.94 -18.66
C GLY A 437 3.27 -24.37 -17.62
N THR A 438 4.23 -25.18 -18.06
CA THR A 438 5.31 -25.72 -17.21
C THR A 438 6.57 -24.85 -17.15
N GLY A 439 6.61 -23.75 -17.90
CA GLY A 439 7.72 -22.79 -17.95
C GLY A 439 7.22 -21.40 -18.37
N PRO A 440 8.10 -20.39 -18.42
CA PRO A 440 7.72 -19.04 -18.82
C PRO A 440 7.35 -18.98 -20.31
N ALA A 441 6.55 -17.99 -20.70
CA ALA A 441 6.17 -17.71 -22.08
C ALA A 441 7.38 -17.35 -22.95
N THR A 442 8.44 -16.81 -22.34
CA THR A 442 9.69 -16.45 -23.01
C THR A 442 10.89 -16.58 -22.08
N ALA A 443 12.03 -17.00 -22.64
CA ALA A 443 13.33 -16.99 -21.97
C ALA A 443 14.06 -15.64 -22.11
N SER A 444 13.54 -14.72 -22.93
CA SER A 444 14.18 -13.41 -23.15
C SER A 444 14.15 -12.57 -21.88
N ARG A 445 15.27 -11.91 -21.58
CA ARG A 445 15.42 -11.01 -20.43
C ARG A 445 16.08 -9.71 -20.85
N CYS A 446 15.73 -8.62 -20.19
CA CYS A 446 16.40 -7.32 -20.30
C CYS A 446 16.53 -6.68 -18.93
N GLU A 447 17.37 -5.66 -18.81
CA GLU A 447 17.44 -4.87 -17.59
C GLU A 447 16.10 -4.13 -17.38
N PRO A 448 15.44 -4.31 -16.22
CA PRO A 448 14.22 -3.57 -15.91
C PRO A 448 14.54 -2.09 -15.72
N GLY A 449 13.64 -1.23 -16.22
CA GLY A 449 13.72 0.21 -16.01
C GLY A 449 13.11 0.66 -14.68
N GLY A 450 12.96 1.96 -14.53
CA GLY A 450 12.32 2.60 -13.37
C GLY A 450 13.29 2.92 -12.24
N ASP A 451 12.97 3.98 -11.50
CA ASP A 451 13.75 4.44 -10.36
C ASP A 451 13.12 3.94 -9.05
N VAL A 452 13.81 3.04 -8.35
CA VAL A 452 13.36 2.54 -7.05
C VAL A 452 13.35 3.64 -5.97
N ALA A 453 13.97 4.80 -6.19
CA ALA A 453 13.82 5.96 -5.31
C ALA A 453 12.41 6.58 -5.38
N PHE A 454 11.66 6.33 -6.46
CA PHE A 454 10.25 6.73 -6.56
C PHE A 454 9.35 5.93 -5.60
N VAL A 455 9.77 4.69 -5.32
CA VAL A 455 9.13 3.73 -4.41
C VAL A 455 10.18 3.17 -3.44
N PRO A 456 10.65 4.00 -2.50
CA PRO A 456 11.72 3.61 -1.60
C PRO A 456 11.25 2.47 -0.69
N PRO A 457 12.19 1.74 -0.06
CA PRO A 457 11.85 0.77 0.98
C PRO A 457 10.98 1.39 2.07
N TYR A 458 10.34 0.53 2.85
CA TYR A 458 9.57 0.94 4.02
C TYR A 458 10.33 1.94 4.89
N ASP A 459 9.66 3.03 5.22
CA ASP A 459 10.08 4.02 6.19
C ASP A 459 8.82 4.52 6.91
N SER A 460 8.85 4.51 8.23
CA SER A 460 7.74 4.96 9.08
C SER A 460 7.58 6.48 9.11
N SER A 461 8.59 7.22 8.67
CA SER A 461 8.53 8.68 8.64
C SER A 461 7.48 9.18 7.65
N LEU A 462 6.75 10.24 7.99
CA LEU A 462 5.87 10.91 7.01
C LEU A 462 6.61 11.88 6.09
N LEU A 463 7.90 12.10 6.35
CA LEU A 463 8.81 12.91 5.54
C LEU A 463 9.99 12.05 5.07
N PHE A 464 10.43 12.24 3.84
CA PHE A 464 11.72 11.79 3.36
C PHE A 464 12.88 12.55 4.03
N ASP A 465 13.97 11.84 4.33
CA ASP A 465 15.25 12.44 4.73
C ASP A 465 15.14 13.38 5.94
N THR A 466 14.56 12.86 7.03
CA THR A 466 14.34 13.61 8.28
C THR A 466 15.63 14.01 9.00
N GLY A 467 16.70 13.23 8.83
CA GLY A 467 18.02 13.51 9.38
C GLY A 467 18.97 14.21 8.41
N PHE A 468 18.52 14.53 7.19
CA PHE A 468 19.34 15.11 6.12
C PHE A 468 20.62 14.31 5.80
N ASP A 469 20.64 13.02 6.11
CA ASP A 469 21.77 12.10 5.98
C ASP A 469 21.86 11.49 4.57
N THR A 470 20.77 11.56 3.79
CA THR A 470 20.77 11.08 2.41
C THR A 470 21.59 12.01 1.51
N ARG A 471 22.15 11.46 0.43
CA ARG A 471 22.85 12.24 -0.61
C ARG A 471 21.90 12.93 -1.60
N LEU A 472 20.58 12.86 -1.37
CA LEU A 472 19.60 13.50 -2.25
C LEU A 472 19.77 15.03 -2.22
N PRO A 473 19.91 15.70 -3.38
CA PRO A 473 20.02 17.15 -3.41
C PRO A 473 18.71 17.81 -3.03
N LEU A 474 18.77 19.12 -2.72
CA LEU A 474 17.56 19.94 -2.64
C LEU A 474 16.95 20.08 -4.04
N VAL A 475 15.64 19.95 -4.13
CA VAL A 475 14.88 20.08 -5.38
C VAL A 475 14.39 21.52 -5.52
N SER A 476 14.54 22.10 -6.71
CA SER A 476 14.01 23.44 -6.98
C SER A 476 12.48 23.44 -6.99
N LEU A 477 11.86 24.57 -6.65
CA LEU A 477 10.42 24.76 -6.80
C LEU A 477 9.95 24.97 -8.26
N ALA A 478 10.81 24.72 -9.25
CA ALA A 478 10.50 24.84 -10.67
C ALA A 478 9.56 23.72 -11.18
N ARG A 479 8.58 24.08 -12.02
CA ARG A 479 7.57 23.15 -12.56
C ARG A 479 8.11 22.30 -13.72
N PRO A 480 7.61 21.06 -13.93
CA PRO A 480 6.61 20.35 -13.12
C PRO A 480 7.25 19.62 -11.93
N THR A 481 6.67 19.76 -10.73
CA THR A 481 7.28 19.27 -9.48
C THR A 481 6.69 17.92 -9.03
N ARG A 482 7.25 16.79 -9.50
CA ARG A 482 6.89 15.45 -8.95
C ARG A 482 8.05 14.69 -8.33
N GLU A 483 9.26 15.26 -8.36
CA GLU A 483 10.38 14.75 -7.59
C GLU A 483 10.07 14.85 -6.08
N LYS A 484 10.40 13.76 -5.39
CA LYS A 484 10.23 13.58 -3.94
C LYS A 484 11.46 14.10 -3.21
N GLY A 485 11.27 14.53 -1.97
CA GLY A 485 12.33 15.04 -1.11
C GLY A 485 12.21 16.53 -0.81
N TRP A 486 13.21 17.06 -0.11
CA TRP A 486 13.25 18.45 0.33
C TRP A 486 13.35 19.40 -0.85
N ARG A 487 12.40 20.32 -0.90
CA ARG A 487 12.35 21.38 -1.91
C ARG A 487 12.76 22.70 -1.29
N ALA A 488 13.48 23.50 -2.06
CA ALA A 488 14.02 24.75 -1.57
C ALA A 488 13.93 25.86 -2.62
N ASP A 489 13.67 27.07 -2.14
CA ASP A 489 13.76 28.29 -2.95
C ASP A 489 14.17 29.50 -2.09
N PRO A 490 15.20 30.26 -2.48
CA PRO A 490 16.18 29.91 -3.50
C PRO A 490 17.20 28.89 -2.96
N ILE A 491 17.60 27.94 -3.80
CA ILE A 491 18.76 27.07 -3.53
C ILE A 491 20.03 27.90 -3.66
N TRP A 492 20.99 27.67 -2.77
CA TRP A 492 22.28 28.34 -2.81
C TRP A 492 23.02 28.06 -4.14
N SER A 493 23.52 29.14 -4.74
CA SER A 493 24.35 29.15 -5.95
C SER A 493 25.19 30.43 -5.97
N ALA A 494 26.18 30.52 -6.85
CA ALA A 494 26.95 31.75 -7.03
C ALA A 494 26.07 32.99 -7.35
N LYS A 495 24.88 32.79 -7.95
CA LYS A 495 23.93 33.87 -8.25
C LYS A 495 23.10 34.31 -7.04
N THR A 496 22.90 33.43 -6.05
CA THR A 496 22.05 33.67 -4.88
C THR A 496 22.86 33.95 -3.61
N ALA A 497 24.20 33.91 -3.71
CA ALA A 497 25.13 34.12 -2.60
C ALA A 497 25.02 35.50 -1.91
N HIS A 498 24.44 36.51 -2.58
CA HIS A 498 24.20 37.85 -2.02
C HIS A 498 22.80 38.06 -1.42
N SER A 499 22.04 37.00 -1.16
CA SER A 499 20.70 37.09 -0.58
C SER A 499 20.44 35.95 0.41
N LEU A 500 19.20 35.82 0.88
CA LEU A 500 18.74 34.63 1.58
C LEU A 500 18.80 33.43 0.63
N ALA A 501 19.39 32.32 1.08
CA ALA A 501 19.44 31.07 0.33
C ALA A 501 19.43 29.86 1.26
N ILE A 502 19.20 28.69 0.65
CA ILE A 502 19.13 27.40 1.34
C ILE A 502 20.21 26.47 0.81
N ARG A 503 20.97 25.86 1.72
CA ARG A 503 22.02 24.89 1.41
C ARG A 503 21.82 23.61 2.21
N LYS A 504 21.98 22.45 1.58
CA LYS A 504 22.05 21.16 2.27
C LYS A 504 23.50 20.75 2.45
N ASP A 505 23.88 20.47 3.69
CA ASP A 505 25.12 19.82 4.06
C ASP A 505 24.87 18.32 4.26
N ALA A 506 25.90 17.53 4.55
CA ALA A 506 25.78 16.07 4.65
C ALA A 506 24.86 15.54 5.77
N ARG A 507 24.52 16.38 6.77
CA ARG A 507 23.67 16.02 7.93
C ARG A 507 22.84 17.21 8.47
N SER A 508 22.63 18.24 7.66
CA SER A 508 21.86 19.42 8.07
C SER A 508 21.49 20.29 6.88
N VAL A 509 20.51 21.17 7.05
CA VAL A 509 20.17 22.21 6.08
C VAL A 509 20.33 23.58 6.73
N VAL A 510 20.94 24.53 6.02
CA VAL A 510 21.22 25.89 6.47
C VAL A 510 20.38 26.87 5.67
N LEU A 511 19.65 27.75 6.37
CA LEU A 511 18.82 28.80 5.79
C LEU A 511 19.31 30.15 6.31
N GLY A 512 19.77 31.02 5.42
CA GLY A 512 20.32 32.31 5.84
C GLY A 512 21.02 33.04 4.71
N TYR A 513 21.85 34.02 5.08
CA TYR A 513 22.66 34.82 4.16
C TYR A 513 24.15 34.65 4.44
N GLY A 514 24.99 35.03 3.48
CA GLY A 514 26.45 34.95 3.65
C GLY A 514 26.99 33.51 3.73
N LEU A 515 26.29 32.54 3.12
CA LEU A 515 26.69 31.14 3.11
C LEU A 515 27.92 30.93 2.18
N ASP A 516 29.00 30.33 2.69
CA ASP A 516 30.31 30.17 2.03
C ASP A 516 30.27 29.70 0.57
N CYS A 517 31.19 30.24 -0.24
CA CYS A 517 31.50 29.83 -1.60
C CYS A 517 32.76 28.94 -1.65
N PRO A 518 32.82 27.87 -2.46
CA PRO A 518 34.03 27.06 -2.62
C PRO A 518 35.19 27.88 -3.22
N LYS A 519 36.43 27.52 -2.87
CA LYS A 519 37.65 28.19 -3.33
C LYS A 519 37.77 28.17 -4.87
N ARG A 520 38.29 29.26 -5.45
CA ARG A 520 38.56 29.43 -6.90
C ARG A 520 39.31 28.21 -7.48
N GLY A 521 38.75 27.57 -8.52
CA GLY A 521 39.38 26.46 -9.25
C GLY A 521 38.94 25.04 -8.83
N GLN A 522 37.97 24.89 -7.92
CA GLN A 522 37.34 23.60 -7.63
C GLN A 522 35.97 23.51 -8.31
N ASP A 523 35.79 22.51 -9.17
CA ASP A 523 34.52 22.20 -9.84
C ASP A 523 33.44 21.86 -8.80
N SER A 524 32.36 22.63 -8.79
CA SER A 524 31.25 22.54 -7.83
C SER A 524 30.32 21.36 -8.09
N SER A 525 30.51 20.62 -9.18
CA SER A 525 29.63 19.53 -9.59
C SER A 525 29.95 18.18 -8.93
N ASN A 526 31.10 18.01 -8.25
CA ASN A 526 31.58 16.66 -7.92
C ASN A 526 32.30 16.45 -6.56
N ARG A 527 32.07 17.27 -5.53
CA ARG A 527 32.52 16.93 -4.15
C ARG A 527 31.39 16.33 -3.31
N ALA A 528 31.36 15.02 -3.27
CA ALA A 528 31.11 14.31 -2.02
C ALA A 528 32.29 14.59 -1.06
N GLU A 529 31.99 14.71 0.23
CA GLU A 529 32.95 14.67 1.35
C GLU A 529 33.77 15.95 1.62
N GLY A 530 33.43 16.62 2.73
CA GLY A 530 34.22 17.68 3.36
C GLY A 530 33.35 18.52 4.29
N SER A 531 33.71 18.61 5.57
CA SER A 531 32.98 19.42 6.56
C SER A 531 33.06 20.91 6.19
N TRP A 532 32.02 21.44 5.56
CA TRP A 532 31.88 22.88 5.32
C TRP A 532 31.54 23.56 6.65
N ARG A 533 32.50 24.30 7.23
CA ARG A 533 32.22 25.20 8.35
C ARG A 533 31.50 26.44 7.81
N ALA A 534 30.53 26.98 8.54
CA ALA A 534 30.03 28.33 8.28
C ALA A 534 31.20 29.30 8.55
N GLY A 535 31.73 29.92 7.50
CA GLY A 535 32.99 30.65 7.54
C GLY A 535 32.95 31.88 6.63
N GLY A 536 31.78 32.51 6.48
CA GLY A 536 31.56 33.70 5.69
C GLY A 536 32.08 33.67 4.24
N ILE A 537 32.00 34.80 3.56
CA ILE A 537 32.56 34.94 2.22
C ILE A 537 34.09 35.11 2.36
N GLN A 538 34.87 34.08 2.02
CA GLN A 538 36.34 34.11 2.07
C GLN A 538 36.94 35.03 0.99
N GLU A 539 38.15 35.57 1.20
CA GLU A 539 38.92 36.35 0.21
C GLU A 539 39.04 35.66 -1.16
N SER A 540 39.08 34.34 -1.16
CA SER A 540 39.17 33.51 -2.38
C SER A 540 37.86 33.36 -3.16
N CYS A 541 36.74 33.87 -2.62
CA CYS A 541 35.44 33.88 -3.26
C CYS A 541 35.41 34.99 -4.33
N PRO A 542 34.91 34.72 -5.56
CA PRO A 542 34.71 35.75 -6.59
C PRO A 542 33.82 36.94 -6.16
N LEU A 543 33.12 36.77 -5.04
CA LEU A 543 32.11 37.68 -4.49
C LEU A 543 32.64 38.47 -3.28
N PHE A 544 33.90 38.26 -2.88
CA PHE A 544 34.53 38.98 -1.77
C PHE A 544 34.62 40.48 -2.07
N GLY A 545 34.26 41.33 -1.10
CA GLY A 545 34.27 42.79 -1.24
C GLY A 545 33.03 43.41 -1.91
N GLN A 546 32.01 42.63 -2.27
CA GLN A 546 30.71 43.16 -2.73
C GLN A 546 29.70 43.28 -1.57
N PRO A 547 28.87 44.33 -1.50
CA PRO A 547 27.93 44.53 -0.41
C PRO A 547 26.81 43.48 -0.44
N LEU A 548 26.58 42.80 0.69
CA LEU A 548 25.45 41.89 0.86
C LEU A 548 24.17 42.72 1.04
N ARG A 549 23.17 42.52 0.17
CA ARG A 549 21.93 43.31 0.12
C ARG A 549 20.72 42.40 0.18
N ILE A 550 19.89 42.59 1.19
CA ILE A 550 18.69 41.78 1.41
C ILE A 550 17.46 42.69 1.37
N GLU A 551 16.67 42.55 0.31
CA GLU A 551 15.46 43.34 0.06
C GLU A 551 14.34 43.03 1.06
N ALA A 552 13.47 44.00 1.31
CA ALA A 552 12.27 43.80 2.12
C ALA A 552 11.37 42.70 1.52
N GLY A 553 10.78 41.87 2.38
CA GLY A 553 9.86 40.80 1.96
C GLY A 553 10.52 39.59 1.28
N ILE A 554 11.86 39.56 1.18
CA ILE A 554 12.53 38.36 0.69
C ILE A 554 12.43 37.24 1.72
N ARG A 555 12.20 36.03 1.22
CA ARG A 555 12.09 34.83 2.03
C ARG A 555 12.79 33.66 1.35
N CYS A 556 13.24 32.71 2.16
CA CYS A 556 13.61 31.39 1.68
C CYS A 556 12.68 30.33 2.30
N VAL A 557 12.27 29.37 1.48
CA VAL A 557 11.32 28.32 1.83
C VAL A 557 11.98 26.96 1.66
N LEU A 558 12.15 26.21 2.76
CA LEU A 558 12.46 24.79 2.75
C LEU A 558 11.15 24.03 3.00
N ALA A 559 10.68 23.25 2.04
CA ALA A 559 9.40 22.56 2.14
C ALA A 559 9.49 21.10 1.70
N GLN A 560 8.61 20.27 2.25
CA GLN A 560 8.43 18.91 1.78
C GLN A 560 6.96 18.51 1.86
N GLU A 561 6.52 17.76 0.85
CA GLU A 561 5.22 17.11 0.87
C GLU A 561 5.16 16.01 1.94
N ILE A 562 4.02 15.90 2.62
CA ILE A 562 3.74 14.83 3.59
C ILE A 562 3.32 13.59 2.81
N ARG A 563 4.07 12.50 2.96
CA ARG A 563 3.70 11.20 2.40
C ARG A 563 2.41 10.74 3.03
N ASN A 564 1.48 10.24 2.22
CA ASN A 564 0.28 9.57 2.72
C ASN A 564 -0.46 10.44 3.78
N ALA A 565 -0.71 11.70 3.43
CA ALA A 565 -1.45 12.65 4.25
C ALA A 565 -2.88 12.15 4.55
N ARG A 566 -3.34 12.33 5.80
CA ARG A 566 -4.57 11.75 6.36
C ARG A 566 -5.21 12.72 7.36
N GLY A 567 -6.44 12.44 7.77
CA GLY A 567 -7.07 13.15 8.89
C GLY A 567 -6.49 12.70 10.23
N GLY A 568 -6.10 13.63 11.10
CA GLY A 568 -5.56 13.33 12.42
C GLY A 568 -4.80 14.47 13.06
N GLN A 569 -4.13 14.16 14.17
CA GLN A 569 -3.23 15.05 14.87
C GLN A 569 -1.84 14.98 14.25
N TYR A 570 -1.31 16.13 13.83
CA TYR A 570 0.05 16.30 13.36
C TYR A 570 0.88 17.08 14.36
N THR A 571 2.12 16.63 14.58
CA THR A 571 3.15 17.34 15.34
C THR A 571 4.39 17.45 14.46
N PHE A 572 4.61 18.64 13.89
CA PHE A 572 5.80 18.95 13.10
C PHE A 572 6.86 19.56 14.00
N ALA A 573 7.98 18.86 14.22
CA ALA A 573 9.09 19.33 15.04
C ALA A 573 10.37 19.49 14.24
N LEU A 574 11.23 20.41 14.65
CA LEU A 574 12.60 20.52 14.17
C LEU A 574 13.59 20.74 15.31
N GLU A 575 14.83 20.34 15.08
CA GLU A 575 15.99 20.70 15.89
C GLU A 575 16.84 21.71 15.11
N ALA A 576 16.98 22.92 15.65
CA ALA A 576 17.78 23.98 15.02
C ALA A 576 18.61 24.78 16.02
N MET A 577 19.66 25.40 15.50
CA MET A 577 20.53 26.34 16.20
C MET A 577 20.81 27.56 15.33
N GLY A 578 21.14 28.69 15.97
CA GLY A 578 21.62 29.88 15.31
C GLY A 578 23.10 29.78 14.93
N GLU A 579 23.46 30.34 13.78
CA GLU A 579 24.84 30.48 13.30
C GLU A 579 25.08 31.90 12.79
N ALA A 580 26.17 32.50 13.25
CA ALA A 580 26.70 33.80 12.84
C ALA A 580 28.17 33.91 13.29
N SER A 581 28.85 35.01 12.99
CA SER A 581 30.26 35.19 13.39
C SER A 581 30.40 35.49 14.88
N SER A 582 29.35 36.01 15.51
CA SER A 582 29.23 36.22 16.95
C SER A 582 27.78 36.12 17.41
N GLU A 583 27.57 35.98 18.72
CA GLU A 583 26.23 36.02 19.31
C GLU A 583 25.55 37.38 19.03
N ASP A 584 26.28 38.49 19.11
CA ASP A 584 25.76 39.82 18.81
C ASP A 584 25.32 39.96 17.35
N GLU A 585 26.08 39.42 16.39
CA GLU A 585 25.70 39.42 14.98
C GLU A 585 24.46 38.52 14.75
N PHE A 586 24.36 37.41 15.47
CA PHE A 586 23.17 36.57 15.40
C PHE A 586 21.93 37.26 15.96
N VAL A 587 22.02 37.88 17.14
CA VAL A 587 20.87 38.53 17.80
C VAL A 587 20.47 39.82 17.09
N ASN A 588 21.42 40.75 16.92
CA ASN A 588 21.14 42.08 16.39
C ASN A 588 21.16 42.13 14.85
N GLY A 589 21.91 41.24 14.20
CA GLY A 589 21.96 41.12 12.74
C GLY A 589 20.85 40.22 12.21
N PHE A 590 20.73 38.99 12.71
CA PHE A 590 19.76 38.01 12.19
C PHE A 590 18.39 38.07 12.90
N LEU A 591 18.30 37.78 14.21
CA LEU A 591 17.00 37.69 14.90
C LEU A 591 16.22 39.02 14.94
N ALA A 592 16.91 40.16 14.93
CA ALA A 592 16.26 41.48 14.83
C ALA A 592 15.62 41.74 13.45
N ASN A 593 16.15 41.14 12.38
CA ASN A 593 15.76 41.44 11.00
C ASN A 593 14.91 40.36 10.33
N PHE A 594 14.91 39.13 10.86
CA PHE A 594 14.25 37.99 10.25
C PHE A 594 13.26 37.32 11.21
N THR A 595 12.26 36.66 10.64
CA THR A 595 11.35 35.75 11.33
C THR A 595 11.60 34.33 10.85
N CYS A 596 11.68 33.37 11.77
CA CYS A 596 11.74 31.94 11.46
C CYS A 596 10.40 31.29 11.80
N ARG A 597 9.82 30.55 10.85
CA ARG A 597 8.48 29.95 10.99
C ARG A 597 8.46 28.47 10.63
N LEU A 598 7.78 27.70 11.45
CA LEU A 598 7.25 26.37 11.12
C LEU A 598 5.88 26.56 10.47
N ILE A 599 5.62 25.85 9.38
CA ILE A 599 4.34 25.93 8.68
C ILE A 599 3.87 24.52 8.33
N LEU A 600 2.60 24.23 8.63
CA LEU A 600 1.85 23.13 8.06
C LEU A 600 0.87 23.73 7.04
N PHE A 601 0.91 23.26 5.80
CA PHE A 601 0.16 23.85 4.70
C PHE A 601 -0.56 22.80 3.84
N ARG A 602 -1.49 23.28 3.02
CA ARG A 602 -2.17 22.54 1.95
C ARG A 602 -1.79 23.12 0.59
N PHE A 603 -1.50 22.26 -0.38
CA PHE A 603 -1.22 22.73 -1.74
C PHE A 603 -2.46 23.35 -2.38
N ARG A 604 -2.27 24.49 -3.07
CA ARG A 604 -3.36 25.22 -3.72
C ARG A 604 -3.86 24.51 -4.98
N ASN A 605 -2.96 23.90 -5.74
CA ASN A 605 -3.26 23.24 -7.01
C ASN A 605 -2.31 22.06 -7.26
N THR A 606 -2.56 21.33 -8.34
CA THR A 606 -1.83 20.12 -8.73
C THR A 606 -0.38 20.34 -9.15
N ASN A 607 0.08 21.60 -9.29
CA ASN A 607 1.50 21.90 -9.50
C ASN A 607 2.33 21.80 -8.22
N LYS A 608 1.67 21.70 -7.05
CA LYS A 608 2.30 21.52 -5.73
C LYS A 608 3.45 22.50 -5.44
N ASP A 609 3.22 23.78 -5.75
CA ASP A 609 4.14 24.86 -5.39
C ASP A 609 3.89 25.31 -3.93
N PRO A 610 4.85 25.10 -3.00
CA PRO A 610 4.67 25.47 -1.59
C PRO A 610 4.66 27.00 -1.37
N ARG A 611 5.09 27.82 -2.35
CA ARG A 611 5.06 29.29 -2.24
C ARG A 611 3.66 29.87 -2.35
N GLU A 612 2.77 29.16 -3.03
CA GLU A 612 1.37 29.53 -3.27
C GLU A 612 0.41 28.75 -2.34
N ALA A 613 0.94 28.00 -1.38
CA ALA A 613 0.15 27.13 -0.52
C ALA A 613 -0.79 27.87 0.43
N ILE A 614 -1.79 27.14 0.94
CA ILE A 614 -2.71 27.62 1.96
C ILE A 614 -2.16 27.19 3.32
N GLU A 615 -1.76 28.16 4.14
CA GLU A 615 -1.29 27.88 5.50
C GLU A 615 -2.44 27.35 6.38
N LEU A 616 -2.23 26.18 6.99
CA LEU A 616 -3.21 25.58 7.90
C LEU A 616 -2.87 25.85 9.36
N ALA A 617 -1.57 25.94 9.66
CA ALA A 617 -1.04 26.36 10.95
C ALA A 617 0.39 26.89 10.77
N ALA A 618 0.80 27.83 11.60
CA ALA A 618 2.15 28.34 11.64
C ALA A 618 2.58 28.67 13.07
N ARG A 619 3.88 28.55 13.36
CA ARG A 619 4.47 28.95 14.64
C ARG A 619 5.81 29.63 14.38
N GLU A 620 6.00 30.81 14.94
CA GLU A 620 7.30 31.46 14.99
C GLU A 620 8.19 30.82 16.05
N PHE A 621 9.49 30.74 15.75
CA PHE A 621 10.49 30.25 16.70
C PHE A 621 11.79 31.05 16.60
N GLN A 622 12.58 31.04 17.67
CA GLN A 622 13.85 31.74 17.76
C GLN A 622 14.91 30.76 18.29
N PRO A 623 15.84 30.28 17.45
CA PRO A 623 16.93 29.44 17.90
C PRO A 623 17.97 30.25 18.70
N GLU A 624 18.68 29.59 19.61
CA GLU A 624 19.80 30.18 20.35
C GLU A 624 21.09 30.09 19.52
N PHE A 625 21.99 31.07 19.69
CA PHE A 625 23.30 31.05 19.03
C PHE A 625 24.12 29.84 19.50
N GLY A 626 24.63 29.04 18.55
CA GLY A 626 25.52 27.91 18.83
C GLY A 626 24.91 26.73 19.61
N LYS A 627 23.66 26.82 20.07
CA LYS A 627 22.99 25.80 20.90
C LYS A 627 21.74 25.27 20.21
N ALA A 628 21.67 23.95 20.07
CA ALA A 628 20.53 23.27 19.47
C ALA A 628 19.30 23.33 20.38
N GLY A 629 18.19 23.82 19.85
CA GLY A 629 16.87 23.85 20.48
C GLY A 629 15.85 23.07 19.67
N ARG A 630 14.81 22.59 20.33
CA ARG A 630 13.69 21.87 19.71
C ARG A 630 12.47 22.78 19.62
N PHE A 631 11.86 22.84 18.44
CA PHE A 631 10.68 23.64 18.16
C PHE A 631 9.60 22.76 17.52
N SER A 632 8.32 22.97 17.85
CA SER A 632 7.22 22.13 17.36
C SER A 632 5.97 22.91 16.97
N LEU A 633 5.21 22.41 16.01
CA LEU A 633 3.92 22.91 15.58
C LEU A 633 2.90 21.78 15.66
N ASP A 634 1.89 21.95 16.48
CA ASP A 634 0.82 20.98 16.68
C ASP A 634 -0.46 21.42 15.96
N ARG A 635 -1.05 20.52 15.18
CA ARG A 635 -2.30 20.82 14.47
C ARG A 635 -3.13 19.56 14.24
N PHE A 636 -4.37 19.61 14.71
CA PHE A 636 -5.40 18.66 14.31
C PHE A 636 -5.98 19.07 12.95
N LEU A 637 -6.02 18.12 12.01
CA LEU A 637 -6.65 18.25 10.70
C LEU A 637 -7.71 17.17 10.55
N GLY A 638 -8.98 17.55 10.65
CA GLY A 638 -10.09 16.59 10.61
C GLY A 638 -11.41 17.27 10.91
N SER A 639 -12.51 16.55 10.65
CA SER A 639 -13.81 16.95 11.16
C SER A 639 -13.95 16.55 12.62
N ARG A 640 -14.56 17.42 13.44
CA ARG A 640 -14.91 17.12 14.83
C ARG A 640 -16.34 16.59 14.99
N GLY A 641 -17.14 16.59 13.93
CA GLY A 641 -18.50 16.03 13.91
C GLY A 641 -18.52 14.65 13.25
N GLY A 642 -19.27 13.71 13.82
CA GLY A 642 -19.50 12.39 13.23
C GLY A 642 -20.12 12.51 11.82
N GLY A 643 -19.64 11.68 10.89
CA GLY A 643 -20.16 11.64 9.51
C GLY A 643 -19.77 12.80 8.60
N VAL A 644 -19.02 13.80 9.09
CA VAL A 644 -18.51 14.89 8.25
C VAL A 644 -17.08 14.58 7.85
N ASN A 645 -16.82 14.53 6.54
CA ASN A 645 -15.53 14.14 6.01
C ASN A 645 -14.60 15.36 5.85
N PHE A 646 -13.31 15.21 6.15
CA PHE A 646 -12.29 16.25 5.95
C PHE A 646 -11.55 16.03 4.63
N SER A 647 -11.54 17.03 3.75
CA SER A 647 -10.78 16.97 2.49
C SER A 647 -9.39 17.57 2.63
N ILE A 648 -8.38 16.76 2.33
CA ILE A 648 -6.95 17.17 2.28
C ILE A 648 -6.59 17.96 1.01
N GLY A 649 -7.51 18.12 0.04
CA GLY A 649 -7.35 18.99 -1.12
C GLY A 649 -6.39 18.47 -2.18
N ASN A 650 -5.23 19.12 -2.39
CA ASN A 650 -4.18 18.69 -3.33
C ASN A 650 -2.94 18.14 -2.60
N GLY A 651 -3.14 17.65 -1.36
CA GLY A 651 -2.07 17.17 -0.50
C GLY A 651 -1.63 18.20 0.55
N LEU A 652 -0.89 17.71 1.54
CA LEU A 652 -0.36 18.49 2.64
C LEU A 652 1.17 18.57 2.56
N GLY A 653 1.73 19.61 3.14
CA GLY A 653 3.18 19.77 3.24
C GLY A 653 3.57 20.49 4.52
N VAL A 654 4.86 20.37 4.86
CA VAL A 654 5.49 21.15 5.91
C VAL A 654 6.52 22.09 5.30
N ALA A 655 6.70 23.26 5.90
CA ALA A 655 7.76 24.19 5.52
C ALA A 655 8.44 24.82 6.73
N VAL A 656 9.73 25.13 6.54
CA VAL A 656 10.50 26.06 7.35
C VAL A 656 10.77 27.29 6.50
N VAL A 657 10.33 28.44 6.97
CA VAL A 657 10.44 29.72 6.26
C VAL A 657 11.25 30.70 7.08
N VAL A 658 12.25 31.31 6.44
CA VAL A 658 12.95 32.49 6.97
C VAL A 658 12.59 33.67 6.09
N GLU A 659 12.07 34.73 6.68
CA GLU A 659 11.58 35.91 5.97
C GLU A 659 12.10 37.19 6.62
N LYS A 660 12.49 38.16 5.80
CA LYS A 660 12.89 39.48 6.28
C LYS A 660 11.66 40.25 6.76
N LYS A 661 11.63 40.58 8.06
CA LYS A 661 10.50 41.28 8.70
C LYS A 661 10.66 42.80 8.77
N THR A 662 11.90 43.30 8.71
CA THR A 662 12.16 44.75 8.80
C THR A 662 11.86 45.44 7.46
N PRO A 663 11.35 46.68 7.47
CA PRO A 663 11.18 47.46 6.25
C PRO A 663 12.53 47.85 5.63
N GLY A 664 12.52 48.20 4.34
CA GLY A 664 13.72 48.66 3.61
C GLY A 664 14.74 47.56 3.29
N GLN A 665 15.87 47.95 2.68
CA GLN A 665 16.97 47.05 2.34
C GLN A 665 17.93 46.91 3.53
N LEU A 666 18.31 45.68 3.87
CA LEU A 666 19.39 45.42 4.83
C LEU A 666 20.71 45.33 4.05
N THR A 667 21.67 46.19 4.38
CA THR A 667 22.99 46.25 3.73
C THR A 667 24.07 45.99 4.77
N PHE A 668 24.98 45.08 4.46
CA PHE A 668 26.13 44.79 5.31
C PHE A 668 27.41 45.43 4.74
N PRO A 669 28.33 45.92 5.59
CA PRO A 669 29.64 46.42 5.19
C PRO A 669 30.43 45.42 4.34
N THR A 670 31.26 45.92 3.43
CA THR A 670 32.10 45.10 2.52
C THR A 670 33.40 44.60 3.14
N ASN A 671 33.74 45.10 4.32
CA ASN A 671 35.08 44.98 4.90
C ASN A 671 35.23 43.77 5.82
N GLU A 672 34.13 43.09 6.17
CA GLU A 672 34.11 41.93 7.05
C GLU A 672 33.15 40.84 6.51
N PRO A 673 33.43 39.55 6.75
CA PRO A 673 32.56 38.46 6.34
C PRO A 673 31.31 38.39 7.23
N HIS A 674 30.19 38.90 6.74
CA HIS A 674 28.90 38.83 7.45
C HIS A 674 28.15 37.54 7.13
N HIS A 675 27.69 36.84 8.17
CA HIS A 675 26.81 35.70 8.00
C HIS A 675 25.81 35.57 9.15
N GLY A 676 24.61 35.13 8.80
CA GLY A 676 23.52 34.89 9.74
C GLY A 676 22.58 33.86 9.18
N ALA A 677 22.40 32.77 9.91
CA ALA A 677 21.60 31.64 9.46
C ALA A 677 21.01 30.84 10.63
N ILE A 678 20.02 30.02 10.30
CA ILE A 678 19.63 28.89 11.12
C ILE A 678 20.16 27.60 10.49
N ARG A 679 20.72 26.72 11.33
CA ARG A 679 21.07 25.34 10.95
C ARG A 679 20.02 24.39 11.50
N ILE A 680 19.35 23.67 10.61
CA ILE A 680 18.41 22.61 10.92
C ILE A 680 19.16 21.28 10.88
N ARG A 681 19.23 20.59 12.02
CA ARG A 681 19.90 19.28 12.14
C ARG A 681 18.97 18.13 11.80
N SER A 682 17.72 18.25 12.20
CA SER A 682 16.71 17.23 11.96
C SER A 682 15.32 17.85 11.95
N VAL A 683 14.41 17.15 11.30
CA VAL A 683 12.97 17.42 11.28
C VAL A 683 12.24 16.13 11.57
N LYS A 684 11.07 16.24 12.19
CA LYS A 684 10.22 15.09 12.49
C LYS A 684 8.77 15.48 12.27
N LEU A 685 8.01 14.59 11.67
CA LEU A 685 6.56 14.73 11.58
C LEU A 685 5.92 13.51 12.22
N ASP A 686 5.38 13.71 13.41
CA ASP A 686 4.58 12.71 14.10
C ASP A 686 3.12 12.85 13.70
N PHE A 687 2.44 11.72 13.59
CA PHE A 687 1.02 11.64 13.28
C PHE A 687 0.33 10.69 14.23
N SER A 688 -0.85 11.09 14.68
CA SER A 688 -1.79 10.22 15.39
C SER A 688 -3.13 10.31 14.69
N ALA A 689 -3.59 9.19 14.16
CA ALA A 689 -4.91 9.10 13.57
C ALA A 689 -5.98 9.49 14.61
N VAL A 690 -7.08 10.06 14.15
CA VAL A 690 -8.28 10.14 14.99
C VAL A 690 -8.70 8.71 15.32
N PRO A 691 -8.88 8.33 16.60
CA PRO A 691 -9.49 7.05 16.93
C PRO A 691 -10.83 6.96 16.19
N ARG A 692 -10.98 5.90 15.42
CA ARG A 692 -12.28 5.55 14.86
C ARG A 692 -13.17 5.23 16.07
N ASP A 693 -14.22 5.99 16.29
CA ASP A 693 -15.20 5.63 17.32
C ASP A 693 -16.05 4.46 16.80
N GLU A 694 -15.49 3.26 16.90
CA GLU A 694 -16.16 2.02 16.49
C GLU A 694 -17.41 1.72 17.35
N ASN A 695 -17.59 2.44 18.46
CA ASN A 695 -18.76 2.33 19.33
C ASN A 695 -19.91 3.28 18.95
N ASN A 696 -19.73 4.16 17.97
CA ASN A 696 -20.84 4.98 17.46
C ASN A 696 -21.65 4.21 16.40
N THR A 697 -22.05 2.99 16.74
CA THR A 697 -23.17 2.30 16.10
C THR A 697 -24.44 2.83 16.73
N LEU A 698 -25.28 3.51 15.92
CA LEU A 698 -26.64 4.00 16.19
C LEU A 698 -26.76 5.48 16.60
N ALA A 699 -27.11 6.31 15.61
CA ALA A 699 -28.23 7.23 15.69
C ALA A 699 -29.02 7.18 14.38
#